data_AF-A0ABD4PJN5-F1
#
_entry.id   AF-A0ABD4PJN5-F1
#
_cell.length_a   1.000
_cell.length_b   1.000
_cell.length_c   1.000
_cell.angle_alpha   90.00
_cell.angle_beta   90.00
_cell.angle_gamma   90.00
#
_symmetry.space_group_name_H-M   'P 1'
#
loop_
_entity.id
_entity.type
_entity.pdbx_description
1 polymer ?
#
loop_
_entity_poly.entity_id
_entity_poly.type
_entity_poly.pdbx_seq_one_letter_code
_entity_poly.pdbx_strand_id
1 'polypeptide(L)'
;GRPVSVTEGGLTRSMGYDAAGRITVLTNENGSQSTFLYDPVDRLAEQRGFDGRTQRYRYSATGQLVHSEDEGLITLWHYDASDRITHRTVNGDPAEQWQYDDHGWLTEISHTSEGHRVAVHYGYDDKGRLTGERQTVENPETGEMLWEHETKHAYSEQGLANRQEPDGLPPVEWLTYGSGYLAGMKLGGTPLVEYTRDRLHRETARSFGGEACELATAWNTSGQLQSRHLNLPQLDRDYDWNDNGQLIRISGPQESREYRYSDTGRLTGVHTTAANLDIDIPYATDPAGNRLPDPELHPDSTLTAWPDNRIAEDAHYVYRHDEYGRLAEKTDLIPEGVIRMHDERTHHYHYDSQHRLVFYTRIQHGEPQVESRYLYDPLGRRTGKRVWRRERDLTGWMSLSRKPEETWYGWDGDRLTTVQTQQTRIQTVYQPGSFTPLLRIETENGEQAKARHRSLAEVLQEDTGVTLPAELAVMLGRLERELRAGAVSAESEAWLAQCGLTVEQMESQMEAEYIPERRLHLYHCDHRGLPQALISPEGETAWCGEYDEWGNQLNEENPHHLYQPYRLPGQQYDEESGLYYNRHRYYDPLQGRYITQDPIGLKGGINLYTYPLAPIRYTDPLGLERVISVYGPPAPDRAGAETPLVLTDMTGGVTIYYDPETGDSMTFDSSNRIDRRSQRGAGDPYTGEVVGCETNESGISAAYGTTKIYTTDTRARWLHGGGSSLRDPYAPRQGWKPTMGCTRAQNEDVDELCKKVTSWMYSHPGERIRYERFKTR
;
A
#
# COMPACT_ATOMS: atom_id res chain seq x y z
N GLY A 1 -30.76 16.38 -15.36
CA GLY A 1 -30.74 15.34 -16.42
C GLY A 1 -29.54 14.42 -16.18
N ARG A 2 -29.45 13.26 -16.83
CA ARG A 2 -28.22 12.44 -16.77
C ARG A 2 -27.17 13.02 -17.74
N PRO A 3 -25.89 13.13 -17.35
CA PRO A 3 -24.87 13.74 -18.19
C PRO A 3 -24.58 12.83 -19.39
N VAL A 4 -24.75 13.34 -20.61
CA VAL A 4 -24.43 12.62 -21.87
C VAL A 4 -23.01 12.88 -22.34
N SER A 5 -22.42 14.00 -21.90
CA SER A 5 -21.04 14.38 -22.15
C SER A 5 -20.51 15.27 -21.03
N VAL A 6 -19.23 15.14 -20.71
CA VAL A 6 -18.51 15.99 -19.77
C VAL A 6 -17.24 16.47 -20.47
N THR A 7 -16.99 17.78 -20.47
CA THR A 7 -15.80 18.39 -21.06
C THR A 7 -15.08 19.24 -20.03
N GLU A 8 -13.83 18.90 -19.74
CA GLU A 8 -13.00 19.58 -18.74
C GLU A 8 -11.57 19.73 -19.28
N GLY A 9 -11.02 20.95 -19.26
CA GLY A 9 -9.68 21.26 -19.80
C GLY A 9 -9.47 20.78 -21.24
N GLY A 10 -10.51 20.84 -22.08
CA GLY A 10 -10.50 20.41 -23.48
C GLY A 10 -10.67 18.90 -23.70
N LEU A 11 -10.71 18.09 -22.64
CA LEU A 11 -10.94 16.65 -22.72
C LEU A 11 -12.42 16.32 -22.60
N THR A 12 -12.96 15.51 -23.52
CA THR A 12 -14.39 15.18 -23.53
C THR A 12 -14.64 13.68 -23.38
N ARG A 13 -15.49 13.31 -22.42
CA ARG A 13 -16.02 11.95 -22.25
C ARG A 13 -17.51 11.95 -22.55
N SER A 14 -18.07 10.83 -22.99
CA SER A 14 -19.52 10.71 -23.20
C SER A 14 -20.10 9.39 -22.72
N MET A 15 -21.39 9.42 -22.38
CA MET A 15 -22.12 8.27 -21.82
C MET A 15 -23.44 8.05 -22.59
N GLY A 16 -23.67 6.82 -23.00
CA GLY A 16 -24.96 6.33 -23.49
C GLY A 16 -25.73 5.63 -22.37
N TYR A 17 -27.06 5.75 -22.37
CA TYR A 17 -27.93 5.19 -21.34
C TYR A 17 -29.07 4.36 -21.92
N ASP A 18 -29.51 3.34 -21.19
CA ASP A 18 -30.77 2.65 -21.48
C ASP A 18 -32.00 3.38 -20.90
N ALA A 19 -33.19 2.80 -21.07
CA ALA A 19 -34.44 3.37 -20.59
C ALA A 19 -34.57 3.39 -19.04
N ALA A 20 -33.82 2.53 -18.33
CA ALA A 20 -33.68 2.57 -16.87
C ALA A 20 -32.62 3.61 -16.43
N GLY A 21 -31.88 4.14 -17.41
CA GLY A 21 -30.83 5.14 -17.30
C GLY A 21 -29.49 4.58 -16.82
N ARG A 22 -29.29 3.27 -16.91
CA ARG A 22 -27.99 2.64 -16.64
C ARG A 22 -27.04 2.92 -17.81
N ILE A 23 -25.75 3.05 -17.55
CA ILE A 23 -24.76 3.37 -18.59
C ILE A 23 -24.57 2.15 -19.50
N THR A 24 -24.90 2.25 -20.77
CA THR A 24 -24.69 1.16 -21.75
C THR A 24 -23.43 1.35 -22.58
N VAL A 25 -22.96 2.59 -22.72
CA VAL A 25 -21.75 2.94 -23.48
C VAL A 25 -21.01 4.03 -22.72
N LEU A 26 -19.70 3.86 -22.57
CA LEU A 26 -18.78 4.89 -22.10
C LEU A 26 -17.75 5.15 -23.20
N THR A 27 -17.67 6.39 -23.67
CA THR A 27 -16.66 6.82 -24.65
C THR A 27 -15.61 7.67 -23.94
N ASN A 28 -14.34 7.27 -24.07
CA ASN A 28 -13.22 8.01 -23.50
C ASN A 28 -12.85 9.24 -24.35
N GLU A 29 -11.82 9.95 -23.93
CA GLU A 29 -11.28 11.16 -24.54
C GLU A 29 -10.70 10.95 -25.94
N ASN A 30 -10.29 9.72 -26.26
CA ASN A 30 -9.81 9.33 -27.59
C ASN A 30 -10.94 8.87 -28.52
N GLY A 31 -12.19 8.80 -28.04
CA GLY A 31 -13.31 8.25 -28.80
C GLY A 31 -13.46 6.73 -28.73
N SER A 32 -12.59 6.02 -28.01
CA SER A 32 -12.70 4.57 -27.78
C SER A 32 -13.88 4.27 -26.85
N GLN A 33 -14.55 3.13 -27.06
CA GLN A 33 -15.78 2.78 -26.35
C GLN A 33 -15.65 1.53 -25.49
N SER A 34 -16.26 1.59 -24.31
CA SER A 34 -16.57 0.44 -23.46
C SER A 34 -18.10 0.29 -23.38
N THR A 35 -18.60 -0.94 -23.38
CA THR A 35 -20.04 -1.22 -23.38
C THR A 35 -20.45 -2.13 -22.22
N PHE A 36 -21.67 -1.96 -21.73
CA PHE A 36 -22.18 -2.66 -20.56
C PHE A 36 -23.56 -3.24 -20.82
N LEU A 37 -23.77 -4.48 -20.37
CA LEU A 37 -25.08 -5.12 -20.31
C LEU A 37 -25.42 -5.44 -18.87
N TYR A 38 -26.71 -5.34 -18.56
CA TYR A 38 -27.23 -5.57 -17.22
C TYR A 38 -28.26 -6.68 -17.24
N ASP A 39 -28.38 -7.38 -16.13
CA ASP A 39 -29.47 -8.32 -15.91
C ASP A 39 -30.81 -7.60 -15.61
N PRO A 40 -31.93 -8.33 -15.50
CA PRO A 40 -33.24 -7.75 -15.21
C PRO A 40 -33.40 -7.07 -13.83
N VAL A 41 -32.41 -7.19 -12.94
CA VAL A 41 -32.40 -6.58 -11.60
C VAL A 41 -31.23 -5.59 -11.44
N ASP A 42 -30.81 -4.98 -12.54
CA ASP A 42 -29.84 -3.87 -12.61
C ASP A 42 -28.40 -4.19 -12.20
N ARG A 43 -28.00 -5.48 -12.22
CA ARG A 43 -26.61 -5.89 -11.96
C ARG A 43 -25.84 -6.05 -13.27
N LEU A 44 -24.55 -5.68 -13.27
CA LEU A 44 -23.68 -5.79 -14.45
C LEU A 44 -23.54 -7.27 -14.87
N ALA A 45 -24.03 -7.63 -16.04
CA ALA A 45 -23.97 -8.99 -16.57
C ALA A 45 -22.83 -9.18 -17.58
N GLU A 46 -22.49 -8.14 -18.34
CA GLU A 46 -21.36 -8.15 -19.27
C GLU A 46 -20.73 -6.77 -19.36
N GLN A 47 -19.41 -6.73 -19.45
CA GLN A 47 -18.63 -5.56 -19.82
C GLN A 47 -17.73 -5.94 -21.00
N ARG A 48 -17.73 -5.09 -22.03
CA ARG A 48 -16.72 -5.13 -23.09
C ARG A 48 -15.87 -3.88 -23.01
N GLY A 49 -14.59 -4.04 -22.68
CA GLY A 49 -13.64 -2.96 -22.44
C GLY A 49 -13.20 -2.21 -23.71
N PHE A 50 -12.42 -1.14 -23.52
CA PHE A 50 -11.91 -0.29 -24.60
C PHE A 50 -11.00 -1.02 -25.59
N ASP A 51 -10.36 -2.10 -25.16
CA ASP A 51 -9.48 -2.98 -25.92
C ASP A 51 -10.23 -4.14 -26.59
N GLY A 52 -11.53 -4.26 -26.36
CA GLY A 52 -12.40 -5.32 -26.84
C GLY A 52 -12.57 -6.52 -25.91
N ARG A 53 -11.82 -6.58 -24.79
CA ARG A 53 -11.87 -7.66 -23.78
C ARG A 53 -13.27 -7.77 -23.18
N THR A 54 -13.82 -8.98 -23.14
CA THR A 54 -15.19 -9.24 -22.67
C THR A 54 -15.20 -10.03 -21.37
N GLN A 55 -15.87 -9.45 -20.38
CA GLN A 55 -16.07 -10.03 -19.06
C GLN A 55 -17.56 -10.24 -18.82
N ARG A 56 -17.94 -11.41 -18.30
CA ARG A 56 -19.33 -11.76 -17.99
C ARG A 56 -19.47 -12.18 -16.55
N TYR A 57 -20.62 -11.85 -15.95
CA TYR A 57 -20.90 -12.10 -14.55
C TYR A 57 -22.26 -12.76 -14.39
N ARG A 58 -22.35 -13.73 -13.48
CA ARG A 58 -23.62 -14.33 -13.05
C ARG A 58 -23.67 -14.34 -11.54
N TYR A 59 -24.86 -14.04 -11.03
CA TYR A 59 -25.11 -13.88 -9.62
C TYR A 59 -26.14 -14.89 -9.11
N SER A 60 -26.05 -15.23 -7.83
CA SER A 60 -27.07 -15.98 -7.12
C SER A 60 -28.37 -15.17 -6.98
N ALA A 61 -29.43 -15.83 -6.51
CA ALA A 61 -30.69 -15.18 -6.16
C ALA A 61 -30.53 -14.15 -5.02
N THR A 62 -29.51 -14.30 -4.17
CA THR A 62 -29.20 -13.39 -3.05
C THR A 62 -28.24 -12.26 -3.43
N GLY A 63 -27.73 -12.24 -4.67
CA GLY A 63 -26.86 -11.17 -5.16
C GLY A 63 -25.36 -11.45 -5.09
N GLN A 64 -24.95 -12.64 -4.63
CA GLN A 64 -23.54 -13.05 -4.61
C GLN A 64 -23.05 -13.36 -6.02
N LEU A 65 -21.82 -12.98 -6.35
CA LEU A 65 -21.19 -13.36 -7.60
C LEU A 65 -20.83 -14.86 -7.55
N VAL A 66 -21.40 -15.68 -8.44
CA VAL A 66 -21.18 -17.15 -8.42
C VAL A 66 -20.40 -17.65 -9.62
N HIS A 67 -20.35 -16.85 -10.70
CA HIS A 67 -19.60 -17.19 -11.90
C HIS A 67 -19.14 -15.93 -12.62
N SER A 68 -17.88 -15.91 -13.03
CA SER A 68 -17.36 -14.92 -13.97
C SER A 68 -16.61 -15.61 -15.08
N GLU A 69 -16.63 -14.97 -16.24
CA GLU A 69 -15.90 -15.39 -17.41
C GLU A 69 -15.14 -14.18 -17.94
N ASP A 70 -13.89 -14.37 -18.31
CA ASP A 70 -13.02 -13.33 -18.85
C ASP A 70 -12.17 -13.94 -19.96
N GLU A 71 -12.48 -13.63 -21.23
CA GLU A 71 -11.83 -14.22 -22.42
C GLU A 71 -11.58 -15.74 -22.33
N GLY A 72 -12.52 -16.48 -21.72
CA GLY A 72 -12.44 -17.93 -21.54
C GLY A 72 -11.90 -18.42 -20.18
N LEU A 73 -11.37 -17.53 -19.33
CA LEU A 73 -11.07 -17.82 -17.92
C LEU A 73 -12.37 -17.83 -17.11
N ILE A 74 -12.80 -19.02 -16.68
CA ILE A 74 -14.02 -19.21 -15.91
C ILE A 74 -13.69 -19.33 -14.42
N THR A 75 -14.17 -18.39 -13.61
CA THR A 75 -14.08 -18.47 -12.15
C THR A 75 -15.44 -18.81 -11.55
N LEU A 76 -15.48 -19.79 -10.65
CA LEU A 76 -16.66 -20.14 -9.85
C LEU A 76 -16.39 -19.86 -8.38
N TRP A 77 -17.32 -19.19 -7.71
CA TRP A 77 -17.22 -18.89 -6.27
C TRP A 77 -18.22 -19.71 -5.46
N HIS A 78 -17.73 -20.25 -4.35
CA HIS A 78 -18.51 -21.10 -3.47
C HIS A 78 -18.61 -20.48 -2.07
N TYR A 79 -19.82 -20.50 -1.52
CA TYR A 79 -20.16 -19.86 -0.27
C TYR A 79 -20.69 -20.88 0.75
N ASP A 80 -20.47 -20.62 2.04
CA ASP A 80 -21.11 -21.38 3.10
C ASP A 80 -22.53 -20.86 3.40
N ALA A 81 -23.22 -21.50 4.36
CA ALA A 81 -24.57 -21.11 4.78
C ALA A 81 -24.64 -19.73 5.46
N SER A 82 -23.49 -19.13 5.79
CA SER A 82 -23.35 -17.79 6.37
C SER A 82 -22.91 -16.75 5.32
N ASP A 83 -23.02 -17.08 4.02
CA ASP A 83 -22.66 -16.23 2.89
C ASP A 83 -21.18 -15.84 2.83
N ARG A 84 -20.29 -16.60 3.48
CA ARG A 84 -18.83 -16.41 3.44
C ARG A 84 -18.22 -17.24 2.31
N ILE A 85 -17.24 -16.70 1.60
CA ILE A 85 -16.52 -17.41 0.53
C ILE A 85 -15.71 -18.54 1.17
N THR A 86 -15.80 -19.76 0.66
CA THR A 86 -15.05 -20.92 1.17
C THR A 86 -13.94 -21.34 0.22
N HIS A 87 -14.21 -21.30 -1.08
CA HIS A 87 -13.22 -21.56 -2.11
C HIS A 87 -13.68 -21.00 -3.45
N ARG A 88 -12.75 -20.91 -4.39
CA ARG A 88 -13.06 -20.70 -5.80
C ARG A 88 -12.28 -21.67 -6.68
N THR A 89 -12.80 -21.91 -7.86
CA THR A 89 -12.13 -22.68 -8.90
C THR A 89 -11.93 -21.84 -10.14
N VAL A 90 -10.82 -22.02 -10.85
CA VAL A 90 -10.57 -21.38 -12.14
C VAL A 90 -10.42 -22.47 -13.20
N ASN A 91 -11.24 -22.40 -14.25
CA ASN A 91 -11.33 -23.42 -15.30
C ASN A 91 -11.58 -24.86 -14.78
N GLY A 92 -12.21 -24.98 -13.61
CA GLY A 92 -12.49 -26.26 -12.94
C GLY A 92 -11.40 -26.71 -11.97
N ASP A 93 -10.22 -26.08 -11.98
CA ASP A 93 -9.12 -26.38 -11.07
C ASP A 93 -9.26 -25.60 -9.75
N PRO A 94 -8.90 -26.19 -8.59
CA PRO A 94 -8.87 -25.48 -7.32
C PRO A 94 -7.94 -24.26 -7.36
N ALA A 95 -8.41 -23.13 -6.83
CA ALA A 95 -7.60 -21.93 -6.63
C ALA A 95 -7.55 -21.61 -5.12
N GLU A 96 -7.99 -20.43 -4.69
CA GLU A 96 -7.98 -20.05 -3.29
C GLU A 96 -9.05 -20.76 -2.45
N GLN A 97 -8.66 -21.04 -1.21
CA GLN A 97 -9.49 -21.62 -0.17
C GLN A 97 -9.39 -20.78 1.10
N TRP A 98 -10.53 -20.48 1.72
CA TRP A 98 -10.65 -19.67 2.93
C TRP A 98 -11.18 -20.53 4.08
N GLN A 99 -10.60 -20.35 5.26
CA GLN A 99 -11.04 -20.99 6.49
C GLN A 99 -11.33 -19.95 7.57
N TYR A 100 -12.37 -20.19 8.35
CA TYR A 100 -12.82 -19.28 9.39
C TYR A 100 -12.95 -20.02 10.72
N ASP A 101 -12.76 -19.30 11.82
CA ASP A 101 -13.10 -19.80 13.15
C ASP A 101 -14.61 -19.72 13.45
N ASP A 102 -14.98 -20.15 14.66
CA ASP A 102 -16.36 -20.12 15.17
C ASP A 102 -16.90 -18.69 15.37
N HIS A 103 -16.04 -17.68 15.50
CA HIS A 103 -16.41 -16.26 15.54
C HIS A 103 -16.63 -15.67 14.15
N GLY A 104 -16.17 -16.39 13.12
CA GLY A 104 -16.24 -16.00 11.72
C GLY A 104 -15.06 -15.14 11.24
N TRP A 105 -13.96 -15.12 11.99
CA TRP A 105 -12.71 -14.49 11.59
C TRP A 105 -11.92 -15.40 10.65
N LEU A 106 -11.30 -14.81 9.62
CA LEU A 106 -10.51 -15.55 8.63
C LEU A 106 -9.23 -16.06 9.30
N THR A 107 -9.07 -17.36 9.47
CA THR A 107 -7.88 -17.94 10.12
C THR A 107 -6.83 -18.38 9.11
N GLU A 108 -7.25 -18.72 7.89
CA GLU A 108 -6.34 -19.16 6.83
C GLU A 108 -6.90 -18.84 5.44
N ILE A 109 -6.02 -18.43 4.54
CA ILE A 109 -6.24 -18.47 3.10
C ILE A 109 -5.08 -19.20 2.43
N SER A 110 -5.36 -20.13 1.51
CA SER A 110 -4.32 -20.93 0.83
C SER A 110 -4.64 -21.21 -0.64
N HIS A 111 -3.61 -21.45 -1.46
CA HIS A 111 -3.71 -21.89 -2.86
C HIS A 111 -2.44 -22.61 -3.32
N THR A 112 -2.36 -22.97 -4.60
CA THR A 112 -1.13 -23.46 -5.24
C THR A 112 -0.54 -22.38 -6.17
N SER A 113 0.73 -22.03 -5.98
CA SER A 113 1.49 -21.09 -6.82
C SER A 113 2.73 -21.79 -7.37
N GLU A 114 2.88 -21.85 -8.71
CA GLU A 114 3.97 -22.57 -9.40
C GLU A 114 4.29 -23.95 -8.77
N GLY A 115 3.26 -24.74 -8.46
CA GLY A 115 3.39 -26.08 -7.88
C GLY A 115 3.64 -26.14 -6.36
N HIS A 116 3.73 -25.02 -5.66
CA HIS A 116 3.93 -24.96 -4.21
C HIS A 116 2.63 -24.58 -3.50
N ARG A 117 2.37 -25.14 -2.32
CA ARG A 117 1.27 -24.67 -1.48
C ARG A 117 1.72 -23.41 -0.75
N VAL A 118 0.96 -22.33 -0.91
CA VAL A 118 1.24 -21.04 -0.26
C VAL A 118 0.03 -20.66 0.57
N ALA A 119 0.25 -20.32 1.84
CA ALA A 119 -0.82 -19.98 2.77
C ALA A 119 -0.49 -18.74 3.62
N VAL A 120 -1.54 -18.03 4.03
CA VAL A 120 -1.48 -16.94 5.00
C VAL A 120 -2.41 -17.30 6.15
N HIS A 121 -1.90 -17.21 7.37
CA HIS A 121 -2.61 -17.52 8.61
C HIS A 121 -2.74 -16.25 9.46
N TYR A 122 -3.87 -16.12 10.14
CA TYR A 122 -4.15 -14.98 11.01
C TYR A 122 -4.47 -15.42 12.43
N GLY A 123 -3.91 -14.71 13.40
CA GLY A 123 -4.27 -14.80 14.81
C GLY A 123 -5.07 -13.58 15.26
N TYR A 124 -6.01 -13.79 16.19
CA TYR A 124 -6.82 -12.73 16.77
C TYR A 124 -6.86 -12.82 18.29
N ASP A 125 -7.02 -11.67 18.95
CA ASP A 125 -7.37 -11.63 20.37
C ASP A 125 -8.88 -11.75 20.61
N ASP A 126 -9.30 -11.85 21.87
CA ASP A 126 -10.72 -11.97 22.27
C ASP A 126 -11.60 -10.78 21.83
N LYS A 127 -11.00 -9.69 21.31
CA LYS A 127 -11.70 -8.51 20.78
C LYS A 127 -11.73 -8.50 19.25
N GLY A 128 -11.18 -9.50 18.59
CA GLY A 128 -11.10 -9.60 17.13
C GLY A 128 -10.01 -8.74 16.50
N ARG A 129 -9.03 -8.29 17.29
CA ARG A 129 -7.88 -7.54 16.78
C ARG A 129 -6.79 -8.51 16.33
N LEU A 130 -6.18 -8.25 15.19
CA LEU A 130 -5.13 -9.09 14.62
C LEU A 130 -3.91 -9.14 15.57
N THR A 131 -3.52 -10.32 16.03
CA THR A 131 -2.34 -10.52 16.89
C THR A 131 -1.14 -11.04 16.13
N GLY A 132 -1.34 -11.52 14.90
CA GLY A 132 -0.24 -11.88 14.04
C GLY A 132 -0.69 -12.36 12.67
N GLU A 133 0.23 -12.24 11.73
CA GLU A 133 0.11 -12.75 10.37
C GLU A 133 1.31 -13.65 10.07
N ARG A 134 1.05 -14.86 9.58
CA ARG A 134 2.07 -15.85 9.22
C ARG A 134 1.91 -16.34 7.79
N GLN A 135 2.98 -16.32 7.01
CA GLN A 135 3.02 -16.74 5.62
C GLN A 135 3.87 -18.00 5.49
N THR A 136 3.41 -18.97 4.70
CA THR A 136 4.14 -20.24 4.49
C THR A 136 4.19 -20.61 3.01
N VAL A 137 5.29 -21.23 2.60
CA VAL A 137 5.47 -21.86 1.29
C VAL A 137 6.01 -23.26 1.52
N GLU A 138 5.27 -24.27 1.09
CA GLU A 138 5.63 -25.67 1.29
C GLU A 138 5.58 -26.46 -0.02
N ASN A 139 6.43 -27.47 -0.11
CA ASN A 139 6.36 -28.46 -1.17
C ASN A 139 5.22 -29.44 -0.85
N PRO A 140 4.14 -29.48 -1.66
CA PRO A 140 2.98 -30.30 -1.36
C PRO A 140 3.25 -31.81 -1.50
N GLU A 141 4.28 -32.22 -2.24
CA GLU A 141 4.63 -33.63 -2.42
C GLU A 141 5.45 -34.19 -1.25
N THR A 142 6.38 -33.39 -0.71
CA THR A 142 7.30 -33.81 0.36
C THR A 142 6.87 -33.34 1.75
N GLY A 143 6.02 -32.32 1.83
CA GLY A 143 5.70 -31.62 3.08
C GLY A 143 6.84 -30.72 3.60
N GLU A 144 7.86 -30.46 2.78
CA GLU A 144 8.99 -29.61 3.16
C GLU A 144 8.58 -28.14 3.21
N MET A 145 8.83 -27.48 4.35
CA MET A 145 8.67 -26.03 4.50
C MET A 145 9.84 -25.31 3.82
N LEU A 146 9.57 -24.60 2.74
CA LEU A 146 10.57 -23.86 1.96
C LEU A 146 10.76 -22.43 2.47
N TRP A 147 9.69 -21.82 2.96
CA TRP A 147 9.69 -20.46 3.49
C TRP A 147 8.61 -20.25 4.54
N GLU A 148 8.95 -19.56 5.62
CA GLU A 148 8.02 -19.08 6.63
C GLU A 148 8.40 -17.66 7.06
N HIS A 149 7.39 -16.82 7.26
CA HIS A 149 7.55 -15.48 7.82
C HIS A 149 6.39 -15.19 8.77
N GLU A 150 6.66 -14.60 9.94
CA GLU A 150 5.64 -14.20 10.91
C GLU A 150 5.89 -12.78 11.39
N THR A 151 4.82 -11.98 11.44
CA THR A 151 4.82 -10.70 12.16
C THR A 151 3.74 -10.73 13.22
N LYS A 152 4.10 -10.50 14.48
CA LYS A 152 3.15 -10.39 15.60
C LYS A 152 2.84 -8.95 15.90
N HIS A 153 1.61 -8.71 16.37
CA HIS A 153 1.11 -7.38 16.72
C HIS A 153 0.68 -7.36 18.18
N ALA A 154 1.09 -6.31 18.88
CA ALA A 154 0.64 -6.00 20.21
C ALA A 154 0.06 -4.59 20.27
N TYR A 155 -0.89 -4.42 21.17
CA TYR A 155 -1.68 -3.20 21.30
C TYR A 155 -1.48 -2.60 22.68
N SER A 156 -1.43 -1.27 22.75
CA SER A 156 -1.44 -0.54 24.00
C SER A 156 -2.75 -0.76 24.78
N GLU A 157 -2.78 -0.35 26.06
CA GLU A 157 -4.01 -0.35 26.86
C GLU A 157 -5.16 0.45 26.21
N GLN A 158 -4.80 1.48 25.43
CA GLN A 158 -5.73 2.32 24.67
C GLN A 158 -6.20 1.67 23.36
N GLY A 159 -5.61 0.53 22.99
CA GLY A 159 -5.96 -0.24 21.81
C GLY A 159 -5.22 0.17 20.53
N LEU A 160 -4.20 1.02 20.63
CA LEU A 160 -3.38 1.42 19.48
C LEU A 160 -2.39 0.31 19.13
N ALA A 161 -2.29 -0.05 17.84
CA ALA A 161 -1.26 -0.96 17.34
C ALA A 161 0.10 -0.26 17.37
N ASN A 162 0.77 -0.33 18.52
CA ASN A 162 2.00 0.42 18.77
C ASN A 162 3.25 -0.46 18.80
N ARG A 163 3.11 -1.79 18.74
CA ARG A 163 4.23 -2.73 18.79
C ARG A 163 4.05 -3.83 17.74
N GLN A 164 5.09 -4.03 16.95
CA GLN A 164 5.20 -5.09 15.97
C GLN A 164 6.45 -5.92 16.30
N GLU A 165 6.35 -7.23 16.13
CA GLU A 165 7.45 -8.15 16.41
C GLU A 165 7.63 -9.07 15.20
N PRO A 166 8.44 -8.63 14.21
CA PRO A 166 8.81 -9.47 13.07
C PRO A 166 9.72 -10.61 13.54
N ASP A 167 9.56 -11.78 12.94
CA ASP A 167 10.39 -12.95 13.22
C ASP A 167 11.89 -12.64 13.03
N GLY A 168 12.72 -13.05 13.99
CA GLY A 168 14.17 -12.81 13.98
C GLY A 168 14.60 -11.36 14.28
N LEU A 169 13.68 -10.46 14.64
CA LEU A 169 13.99 -9.11 15.12
C LEU A 169 13.52 -8.84 16.55
N PRO A 170 14.17 -7.89 17.25
CA PRO A 170 13.58 -7.29 18.42
C PRO A 170 12.30 -6.53 18.05
N PRO A 171 11.40 -6.32 19.01
CA PRO A 171 10.16 -5.59 18.78
C PRO A 171 10.41 -4.18 18.26
N VAL A 172 9.70 -3.79 17.21
CA VAL A 172 9.56 -2.41 16.76
C VAL A 172 8.43 -1.78 17.54
N GLU A 173 8.73 -0.76 18.33
CA GLU A 173 7.71 -0.07 19.15
C GLU A 173 7.67 1.42 18.82
N TRP A 174 6.48 1.89 18.54
CA TRP A 174 6.17 3.29 18.27
C TRP A 174 5.79 3.98 19.57
N LEU A 175 6.55 5.01 19.90
CA LEU A 175 6.31 5.85 21.06
C LEU A 175 5.31 6.93 20.66
N THR A 176 4.26 7.09 21.46
CA THR A 176 3.22 8.09 21.21
C THR A 176 2.96 8.94 22.43
N TYR A 177 2.50 10.18 22.23
CA TYR A 177 2.00 11.06 23.28
C TYR A 177 0.55 11.49 23.01
N GLY A 178 -0.16 11.91 24.07
CA GLY A 178 -1.54 12.38 23.97
C GLY A 178 -2.47 11.33 23.37
N SER A 179 -3.22 11.71 22.33
CA SER A 179 -4.22 10.88 21.63
C SER A 179 -3.63 9.94 20.56
N GLY A 180 -2.32 9.68 20.58
CA GLY A 180 -1.65 8.78 19.64
C GLY A 180 -0.67 9.45 18.67
N TYR A 181 -0.27 10.71 18.93
CA TYR A 181 0.73 11.39 18.11
C TYR A 181 2.11 10.76 18.28
N LEU A 182 2.80 10.54 17.18
CA LEU A 182 4.13 9.92 17.19
C LEU A 182 5.15 10.80 17.94
N ALA A 183 5.90 10.21 18.86
CA ALA A 183 7.07 10.81 19.51
C ALA A 183 8.37 10.22 18.95
N GLY A 184 8.37 8.94 18.61
CA GLY A 184 9.59 8.24 18.19
C GLY A 184 9.37 6.77 17.91
N MET A 185 10.46 6.08 17.63
CA MET A 185 10.52 4.65 17.39
C MET A 185 11.74 4.05 18.09
N LYS A 186 11.54 2.89 18.71
CA LYS A 186 12.62 2.06 19.25
C LYS A 186 12.63 0.68 18.60
N LEU A 187 13.83 0.14 18.47
CA LEU A 187 14.08 -1.25 18.11
C LEU A 187 14.56 -1.99 19.35
N GLY A 188 13.74 -2.89 19.86
CA GLY A 188 13.91 -3.49 21.18
C GLY A 188 13.89 -2.41 22.27
N GLY A 189 14.98 -2.31 23.03
CA GLY A 189 15.15 -1.29 24.07
C GLY A 189 15.78 0.03 23.58
N THR A 190 16.24 0.10 22.33
CA THR A 190 17.07 1.20 21.83
C THR A 190 16.23 2.20 21.03
N PRO A 191 16.07 3.46 21.48
CA PRO A 191 15.48 4.53 20.68
C PRO A 191 16.35 4.81 19.46
N LEU A 192 15.74 4.90 18.28
CA LEU A 192 16.46 5.14 17.03
C LEU A 192 15.98 6.39 16.30
N VAL A 193 14.67 6.70 16.37
CA VAL A 193 14.08 7.85 15.70
C VAL A 193 13.28 8.67 16.71
N GLU A 194 13.47 9.98 16.70
CA GLU A 194 12.67 10.92 17.48
C GLU A 194 12.07 11.98 16.56
N TYR A 195 10.90 12.48 16.91
CA TYR A 195 10.19 13.49 16.14
C TYR A 195 9.84 14.70 17.00
N THR A 196 10.08 15.88 16.44
CA THR A 196 9.52 17.15 16.92
C THR A 196 8.37 17.57 16.02
N ARG A 197 7.30 18.10 16.62
CA ARG A 197 6.10 18.52 15.91
C ARG A 197 5.67 19.93 16.31
N ASP A 198 5.01 20.62 15.40
CA ASP A 198 4.38 21.92 15.69
C ASP A 198 3.04 21.77 16.42
N ARG A 199 2.39 22.90 16.70
CA ARG A 199 1.07 22.98 17.35
C ARG A 199 -0.08 22.34 16.53
N LEU A 200 0.15 22.04 15.25
CA LEU A 200 -0.78 21.33 14.37
C LEU A 200 -0.38 19.86 14.22
N HIS A 201 0.55 19.38 15.04
CA HIS A 201 1.07 18.02 15.05
C HIS A 201 1.77 17.58 13.74
N ARG A 202 2.21 18.55 12.94
CA ARG A 202 3.03 18.29 11.74
C ARG A 202 4.49 18.13 12.15
N GLU A 203 5.20 17.22 11.50
CA GLU A 203 6.63 17.02 11.72
C GLU A 203 7.41 18.30 11.36
N THR A 204 8.18 18.82 12.30
CA THR A 204 9.10 19.96 12.09
C THR A 204 10.55 19.57 12.25
N ALA A 205 10.83 18.50 12.98
CA ALA A 205 12.15 17.89 12.98
C ALA A 205 12.09 16.37 13.19
N ARG A 206 13.10 15.67 12.69
CA ARG A 206 13.35 14.26 12.97
C ARG A 206 14.83 14.04 13.21
N SER A 207 15.16 13.32 14.27
CA SER A 207 16.54 12.88 14.54
C SER A 207 16.66 11.36 14.39
N PHE A 208 17.86 10.92 14.02
CA PHE A 208 18.23 9.51 13.94
C PHE A 208 19.64 9.29 14.49
N GLY A 209 19.86 8.16 15.19
CA GLY A 209 21.18 7.79 15.71
C GLY A 209 21.71 8.66 16.86
N GLY A 210 20.81 9.29 17.64
CA GLY A 210 21.21 10.21 18.71
C GLY A 210 21.74 11.54 18.18
N GLU A 211 20.94 12.21 17.35
CA GLU A 211 21.24 13.51 16.69
C GLU A 211 22.34 13.46 15.62
N ALA A 212 22.85 12.26 15.25
CA ALA A 212 23.83 12.11 14.18
C ALA A 212 23.28 12.53 12.80
N CYS A 213 22.00 12.26 12.54
CA CYS A 213 21.26 12.81 11.42
C CYS A 213 20.05 13.59 11.92
N GLU A 214 19.94 14.85 11.48
CA GLU A 214 18.81 15.72 11.80
C GLU A 214 18.18 16.25 10.52
N LEU A 215 16.87 16.05 10.38
CA LEU A 215 16.05 16.60 9.31
C LEU A 215 15.15 17.69 9.91
N ALA A 216 15.30 18.93 9.45
CA ALA A 216 14.37 20.02 9.69
C ALA A 216 13.35 20.12 8.56
N THR A 217 12.07 20.26 8.91
CA THR A 217 10.98 20.40 7.94
C THR A 217 10.23 21.71 8.18
N ALA A 218 10.11 22.54 7.14
CA ALA A 218 9.34 23.77 7.16
C ALA A 218 8.05 23.65 6.34
N TRP A 219 7.01 24.32 6.81
CA TRP A 219 5.68 24.35 6.17
C TRP A 219 5.25 25.80 5.96
N ASN A 220 4.59 26.07 4.83
CA ASN A 220 3.96 27.37 4.62
C ASN A 220 2.65 27.52 5.44
N THR A 221 2.06 28.71 5.40
CA THR A 221 0.81 29.01 6.12
C THR A 221 -0.39 28.19 5.64
N SER A 222 -0.36 27.71 4.40
CA SER A 222 -1.38 26.86 3.79
C SER A 222 -1.16 25.37 4.08
N GLY A 223 -0.11 25.02 4.83
CA GLY A 223 0.22 23.64 5.20
C GLY A 223 0.95 22.83 4.15
N GLN A 224 1.48 23.46 3.10
CA GLN A 224 2.31 22.80 2.10
C GLN A 224 3.78 22.76 2.55
N LEU A 225 4.47 21.71 2.14
CA LEU A 225 5.89 21.51 2.43
C LEU A 225 6.70 22.64 1.77
N GLN A 226 7.51 23.36 2.54
CA GLN A 226 8.33 24.46 2.04
C GLN A 226 9.79 24.05 1.90
N SER A 227 10.33 23.33 2.89
CA SER A 227 11.70 22.83 2.83
C SER A 227 11.90 21.56 3.65
N ARG A 228 12.91 20.79 3.27
CA ARG A 228 13.51 19.70 4.04
C ARG A 228 15.01 19.88 4.01
N HIS A 229 15.59 20.24 5.14
CA HIS A 229 17.03 20.48 5.27
C HIS A 229 17.64 19.51 6.25
N LEU A 230 18.78 18.93 5.91
CA LEU A 230 19.50 17.99 6.74
C LEU A 230 20.80 18.62 7.23
N ASN A 231 21.36 18.06 8.30
CA ASN A 231 22.78 18.26 8.64
C ASN A 231 23.76 17.62 7.60
N LEU A 232 23.23 17.22 6.43
CA LEU A 232 23.91 16.82 5.21
C LEU A 232 23.41 17.73 4.06
N PRO A 233 23.95 18.96 3.91
CA PRO A 233 23.35 20.00 3.07
C PRO A 233 23.15 19.61 1.61
N GLN A 234 23.93 18.67 1.07
CA GLN A 234 23.77 18.14 -0.30
C GLN A 234 22.39 17.50 -0.55
N LEU A 235 21.70 17.06 0.50
CA LEU A 235 20.35 16.48 0.44
C LEU A 235 19.24 17.50 0.68
N ASP A 236 19.56 18.78 0.91
CA ASP A 236 18.58 19.83 1.15
C ASP A 236 17.65 20.02 -0.05
N ARG A 237 16.36 20.21 0.21
CA ARG A 237 15.35 20.47 -0.83
C ARG A 237 14.40 21.58 -0.40
N ASP A 238 14.16 22.52 -1.30
CA ASP A 238 13.15 23.57 -1.21
C ASP A 238 12.04 23.34 -2.25
N TYR A 239 10.81 23.71 -1.89
CA TYR A 239 9.60 23.41 -2.66
C TYR A 239 8.77 24.68 -2.87
N ASP A 240 8.48 25.00 -4.13
CA ASP A 240 7.59 26.11 -4.48
C ASP A 240 6.27 25.62 -5.07
N TRP A 241 5.21 26.32 -4.68
CA TRP A 241 3.84 26.03 -5.08
C TRP A 241 3.23 27.25 -5.75
N ASN A 242 2.38 27.02 -6.75
CA ASN A 242 1.54 28.09 -7.30
C ASN A 242 0.25 28.26 -6.48
N ASP A 243 -0.52 29.30 -6.81
CA ASP A 243 -1.79 29.62 -6.14
C ASP A 243 -2.86 28.51 -6.26
N ASN A 244 -2.73 27.63 -7.26
CA ASN A 244 -3.59 26.45 -7.45
C ASN A 244 -3.14 25.23 -6.61
N GLY A 245 -2.11 25.39 -5.77
CA GLY A 245 -1.58 24.32 -4.94
C GLY A 245 -0.81 23.24 -5.70
N GLN A 246 -0.34 23.53 -6.92
CA GLN A 246 0.54 22.65 -7.70
C GLN A 246 2.00 22.93 -7.35
N LEU A 247 2.79 21.86 -7.20
CA LEU A 247 4.24 21.96 -6.98
C LEU A 247 4.90 22.36 -8.31
N ILE A 248 5.48 23.55 -8.37
CA ILE A 248 6.04 24.12 -9.61
C ILE A 248 7.56 24.11 -9.63
N ARG A 249 8.23 23.98 -8.47
CA ARG A 249 9.68 23.89 -8.41
C ARG A 249 10.14 23.04 -7.23
N ILE A 250 11.15 22.22 -7.47
CA ILE A 250 11.98 21.61 -6.42
C ILE A 250 13.41 22.07 -6.67
N SER A 251 14.07 22.62 -5.65
CA SER A 251 15.46 23.06 -5.76
C SER A 251 16.31 22.40 -4.68
N GLY A 252 17.44 21.84 -5.10
CA GLY A 252 18.52 21.42 -4.22
C GLY A 252 19.80 22.23 -4.47
N PRO A 253 20.90 21.92 -3.76
CA PRO A 253 22.14 22.68 -3.88
C PRO A 253 22.81 22.62 -5.25
N GLN A 254 22.60 21.53 -6.00
CA GLN A 254 23.27 21.28 -7.28
C GLN A 254 22.34 21.42 -8.50
N GLU A 255 21.04 21.22 -8.30
CA GLU A 255 20.05 21.11 -9.37
C GLU A 255 18.73 21.74 -8.95
N SER A 256 18.05 22.41 -9.88
CA SER A 256 16.68 22.88 -9.74
C SER A 256 15.81 22.33 -10.87
N ARG A 257 14.61 21.88 -10.53
CA ARG A 257 13.61 21.35 -11.46
C ARG A 257 12.34 22.17 -11.40
N GLU A 258 11.89 22.67 -12.54
CA GLU A 258 10.65 23.43 -12.70
C GLU A 258 9.63 22.64 -13.50
N TYR A 259 8.39 22.59 -13.02
CA TYR A 259 7.34 21.72 -13.56
C TYR A 259 6.24 22.52 -14.25
N ARG A 260 5.81 22.02 -15.41
CA ARG A 260 4.67 22.57 -16.18
C ARG A 260 3.51 21.59 -16.21
N TYR A 261 2.30 22.13 -16.19
CA TYR A 261 1.07 21.35 -16.19
C TYR A 261 0.14 21.74 -17.33
N SER A 262 -0.70 20.80 -17.76
CA SER A 262 -1.90 21.12 -18.54
C SER A 262 -3.00 21.73 -17.66
N ASP A 263 -4.03 22.30 -18.28
CA ASP A 263 -5.24 22.75 -17.58
C ASP A 263 -5.96 21.62 -16.82
N THR A 264 -5.71 20.37 -17.23
CA THR A 264 -6.21 19.15 -16.59
C THR A 264 -5.30 18.61 -15.49
N GLY A 265 -4.23 19.34 -15.15
CA GLY A 265 -3.30 19.02 -14.06
C GLY A 265 -2.31 17.90 -14.38
N ARG A 266 -2.13 17.51 -15.65
CA ARG A 266 -1.13 16.52 -16.08
C ARG A 266 0.24 17.20 -16.16
N LEU A 267 1.30 16.50 -15.77
CA LEU A 267 2.66 17.00 -15.96
C LEU A 267 2.99 16.99 -17.46
N THR A 268 3.35 18.15 -18.02
CA THR A 268 3.61 18.34 -19.46
C THR A 268 5.06 18.62 -19.79
N GLY A 269 5.89 18.92 -18.79
CA GLY A 269 7.32 19.07 -18.97
C GLY A 269 8.06 19.37 -17.67
N VAL A 270 9.36 19.13 -17.68
CA VAL A 270 10.30 19.57 -16.65
C VAL A 270 11.44 20.36 -17.28
N HIS A 271 11.76 21.50 -16.68
CA HIS A 271 12.94 22.26 -16.99
C HIS A 271 13.97 22.07 -15.87
N THR A 272 15.13 21.52 -16.21
CA THR A 272 16.18 21.18 -15.23
C THR A 272 17.40 22.05 -15.46
N THR A 273 17.82 22.75 -14.41
CA THR A 273 18.99 23.62 -14.40
C THR A 273 19.99 23.19 -13.33
N ALA A 274 21.26 23.06 -13.73
CA ALA A 274 22.41 22.80 -12.87
C ALA A 274 23.63 23.56 -13.42
N ALA A 275 24.77 23.51 -12.71
CA ALA A 275 25.96 24.30 -13.07
C ALA A 275 26.44 24.12 -14.54
N ASN A 276 26.23 22.95 -15.13
CA ASN A 276 26.61 22.62 -16.52
C ASN A 276 25.46 21.95 -17.30
N LEU A 277 24.22 22.10 -16.85
CA LEU A 277 23.05 21.47 -17.45
C LEU A 277 21.91 22.49 -17.54
N ASP A 278 21.34 22.62 -18.72
CA ASP A 278 20.14 23.41 -18.97
C ASP A 278 19.33 22.67 -20.02
N ILE A 279 18.35 21.89 -19.55
CA ILE A 279 17.55 21.00 -20.39
C ILE A 279 16.06 21.19 -20.12
N ASP A 280 15.27 21.04 -21.17
CA ASP A 280 13.81 21.07 -21.08
C ASP A 280 13.26 19.77 -21.68
N ILE A 281 12.59 18.95 -20.87
CA ILE A 281 12.08 17.64 -21.28
C ILE A 281 10.54 17.74 -21.36
N PRO A 282 9.94 17.56 -22.54
CA PRO A 282 8.49 17.54 -22.70
C PRO A 282 7.89 16.17 -22.37
N TYR A 283 6.68 16.18 -21.81
CA TYR A 283 5.87 14.98 -21.55
C TYR A 283 4.55 15.05 -22.31
N ALA A 284 4.57 14.55 -23.55
CA ALA A 284 3.39 14.48 -24.39
C ALA A 284 2.52 13.28 -24.03
N THR A 285 1.21 13.52 -23.84
CA THR A 285 0.19 12.48 -23.69
C THR A 285 -0.95 12.72 -24.66
N ASP A 286 -1.58 11.64 -25.12
CA ASP A 286 -2.83 11.73 -25.85
C ASP A 286 -4.00 12.14 -24.93
N PRO A 287 -5.20 12.43 -25.47
CA PRO A 287 -6.35 12.81 -24.66
C PRO A 287 -6.72 11.79 -23.57
N ALA A 288 -6.53 10.49 -23.78
CA ALA A 288 -6.75 9.45 -22.77
C ALA A 288 -5.61 9.28 -21.75
N GLY A 289 -4.50 10.03 -21.88
CA GLY A 289 -3.39 10.03 -20.94
C GLY A 289 -2.33 8.96 -21.22
N ASN A 290 -2.29 8.40 -22.42
CA ASN A 290 -1.21 7.52 -22.86
C ASN A 290 -0.02 8.37 -23.32
N ARG A 291 1.21 7.99 -22.97
CA ARG A 291 2.42 8.69 -23.43
C ARG A 291 2.54 8.57 -24.96
N LEU A 292 2.89 9.67 -25.61
CA LEU A 292 3.18 9.71 -27.05
C LEU A 292 4.69 9.57 -27.29
N PRO A 293 5.12 9.13 -28.50
CA PRO A 293 6.52 9.10 -28.87
C PRO A 293 7.19 10.47 -28.67
N ASP A 294 8.43 10.46 -28.20
CA ASP A 294 9.19 11.69 -27.98
C ASP A 294 9.37 12.44 -29.31
N PRO A 295 8.89 13.69 -29.44
CA PRO A 295 9.03 14.47 -30.67
C PRO A 295 10.48 14.73 -31.08
N GLU A 296 11.44 14.72 -30.15
CA GLU A 296 12.86 14.91 -30.48
C GLU A 296 13.46 13.65 -31.11
N LEU A 297 13.03 12.46 -30.66
CA LEU A 297 13.50 11.18 -31.19
C LEU A 297 12.68 10.72 -32.41
N HIS A 298 11.42 11.18 -32.51
CA HIS A 298 10.50 10.86 -33.60
C HIS A 298 9.83 12.13 -34.16
N PRO A 299 10.59 13.06 -34.77
CA PRO A 299 10.05 14.31 -35.30
C PRO A 299 9.05 14.11 -36.44
N ASP A 300 9.12 12.96 -37.12
CA ASP A 300 8.22 12.58 -38.22
C ASP A 300 6.97 11.83 -37.74
N SER A 301 6.83 11.56 -36.44
CA SER A 301 5.64 10.89 -35.91
C SER A 301 4.40 11.77 -36.08
N THR A 302 3.37 11.21 -36.69
CA THR A 302 2.05 11.85 -36.84
C THR A 302 1.03 11.32 -35.84
N LEU A 303 1.47 10.46 -34.91
CA LEU A 303 0.61 9.83 -33.91
C LEU A 303 0.14 10.87 -32.89
N THR A 304 -1.18 11.07 -32.84
CA THR A 304 -1.81 12.01 -31.90
C THR A 304 -2.61 11.30 -30.80
N ALA A 305 -2.99 10.05 -31.03
CA ALA A 305 -3.66 9.20 -30.05
C ALA A 305 -3.49 7.72 -30.39
N TRP A 306 -3.45 6.88 -29.35
CA TRP A 306 -3.48 5.44 -29.52
C TRP A 306 -4.93 4.96 -29.78
N PRO A 307 -5.15 3.89 -30.58
CA PRO A 307 -6.50 3.39 -30.89
C PRO A 307 -7.29 2.94 -29.64
N ASP A 308 -6.58 2.40 -28.65
CA ASP A 308 -7.06 2.11 -27.31
C ASP A 308 -6.00 2.58 -26.29
N ASN A 309 -6.00 2.04 -25.07
CA ASN A 309 -5.05 2.47 -24.04
C ASN A 309 -3.70 1.71 -24.06
N ARG A 310 -3.46 0.82 -25.02
CA ARG A 310 -2.22 0.05 -25.17
C ARG A 310 -1.23 0.80 -26.07
N ILE A 311 -0.06 1.10 -25.52
CA ILE A 311 1.06 1.64 -26.29
C ILE A 311 1.66 0.48 -27.08
N ALA A 312 1.81 0.65 -28.41
CA ALA A 312 2.38 -0.38 -29.28
C ALA A 312 3.88 -0.20 -29.52
N GLU A 313 4.41 1.01 -29.37
CA GLU A 313 5.83 1.32 -29.55
C GLU A 313 6.22 2.62 -28.83
N ASP A 314 7.50 2.74 -28.48
CA ASP A 314 8.14 3.99 -28.05
C ASP A 314 9.53 4.11 -28.70
N ALA A 315 10.38 5.01 -28.19
CA ALA A 315 11.71 5.24 -28.74
C ALA A 315 12.69 4.06 -28.64
N HIS A 316 12.37 3.06 -27.82
CA HIS A 316 13.27 1.97 -27.51
C HIS A 316 12.68 0.61 -27.83
N TYR A 317 11.35 0.44 -27.81
CA TYR A 317 10.74 -0.87 -27.91
C TYR A 317 9.44 -0.89 -28.71
N VAL A 318 9.14 -2.07 -29.25
CA VAL A 318 7.81 -2.49 -29.74
C VAL A 318 7.17 -3.40 -28.69
N TYR A 319 5.88 -3.16 -28.41
CA TYR A 319 5.11 -3.82 -27.36
C TYR A 319 3.95 -4.61 -27.95
N ARG A 320 3.75 -5.86 -27.49
CA ARG A 320 2.59 -6.67 -27.84
C ARG A 320 1.86 -7.12 -26.59
N HIS A 321 0.54 -7.00 -26.62
CA HIS A 321 -0.34 -7.40 -25.53
C HIS A 321 -1.12 -8.67 -25.90
N ASP A 322 -1.44 -9.48 -24.91
CA ASP A 322 -2.31 -10.65 -25.08
C ASP A 322 -3.80 -10.28 -25.11
N GLU A 323 -4.67 -11.29 -25.21
CA GLU A 323 -6.13 -11.14 -25.25
C GLU A 323 -6.73 -10.51 -23.99
N TYR A 324 -6.03 -10.57 -22.85
CA TYR A 324 -6.41 -9.95 -21.58
C TYR A 324 -5.87 -8.52 -21.45
N GLY A 325 -5.17 -8.01 -22.47
CA GLY A 325 -4.54 -6.70 -22.45
C GLY A 325 -3.30 -6.64 -21.57
N ARG A 326 -2.63 -7.76 -21.27
CA ARG A 326 -1.37 -7.78 -20.51
C ARG A 326 -0.20 -7.73 -21.47
N LEU A 327 0.87 -7.00 -21.14
CA LEU A 327 2.08 -6.99 -21.95
C LEU A 327 2.65 -8.41 -22.01
N ALA A 328 2.72 -9.00 -23.21
CA ALA A 328 3.19 -10.37 -23.44
C ALA A 328 4.59 -10.39 -24.07
N GLU A 329 4.91 -9.40 -24.90
CA GLU A 329 6.21 -9.28 -25.57
C GLU A 329 6.67 -7.82 -25.62
N LYS A 330 7.97 -7.59 -25.36
CA LYS A 330 8.67 -6.32 -25.56
C LYS A 330 9.96 -6.57 -26.34
N THR A 331 10.14 -5.93 -27.49
CA THR A 331 11.30 -6.16 -28.38
C THR A 331 12.01 -4.85 -28.67
N ASP A 332 13.35 -4.85 -28.68
CA ASP A 332 14.15 -3.67 -29.03
C ASP A 332 13.70 -3.09 -30.40
N LEU A 333 13.42 -1.79 -30.46
CA LEU A 333 13.07 -1.08 -31.70
C LEU A 333 14.36 -0.73 -32.46
N ILE A 334 14.49 -1.23 -33.68
CA ILE A 334 15.65 -0.96 -34.55
C ILE A 334 15.25 0.04 -35.64
N PRO A 335 15.84 1.24 -35.71
CA PRO A 335 15.50 2.24 -36.71
C PRO A 335 15.67 1.74 -38.15
N GLU A 336 14.81 2.22 -39.06
CA GLU A 336 14.89 1.88 -40.48
C GLU A 336 16.27 2.24 -41.07
N GLY A 337 16.85 1.30 -41.84
CA GLY A 337 18.17 1.49 -42.46
C GLY A 337 19.36 1.10 -41.58
N VAL A 338 19.14 0.81 -40.29
CA VAL A 338 20.15 0.18 -39.41
C VAL A 338 20.12 -1.34 -39.63
N ILE A 339 21.29 -1.94 -39.86
CA ILE A 339 21.40 -3.40 -39.94
C ILE A 339 21.02 -3.96 -38.59
N ARG A 340 20.08 -4.92 -38.54
CA ARG A 340 19.80 -5.67 -37.31
C ARG A 340 21.10 -6.26 -36.79
N MET A 341 21.59 -5.69 -35.69
CA MET A 341 22.81 -6.15 -35.06
C MET A 341 22.53 -7.46 -34.33
N HIS A 342 23.60 -8.20 -34.03
CA HIS A 342 23.49 -9.42 -33.23
C HIS A 342 23.32 -9.10 -31.74
N ASP A 343 22.44 -8.16 -31.41
CA ASP A 343 22.17 -7.72 -30.05
C ASP A 343 20.68 -7.50 -29.74
N GLU A 344 19.76 -7.61 -30.73
CA GLU A 344 18.30 -7.49 -30.54
C GLU A 344 17.80 -8.44 -29.45
N ARG A 345 17.13 -7.90 -28.45
CA ARG A 345 16.53 -8.65 -27.34
C ARG A 345 15.02 -8.64 -27.44
N THR A 346 14.44 -9.79 -27.15
CA THR A 346 13.00 -9.95 -26.97
C THR A 346 12.72 -10.42 -25.54
N HIS A 347 11.82 -9.72 -24.88
CA HIS A 347 11.34 -10.01 -23.54
C HIS A 347 9.98 -10.67 -23.65
N HIS A 348 9.77 -11.79 -22.95
CA HIS A 348 8.49 -12.48 -22.87
C HIS A 348 8.00 -12.50 -21.43
N TYR A 349 6.70 -12.23 -21.27
CA TYR A 349 6.01 -12.12 -19.99
C TYR A 349 4.85 -13.11 -19.94
N HIS A 350 4.82 -13.95 -18.92
CA HIS A 350 3.83 -15.00 -18.76
C HIS A 350 3.12 -14.87 -17.41
N TYR A 351 1.80 -15.02 -17.45
CA TYR A 351 0.94 -14.73 -16.32
C TYR A 351 0.11 -15.94 -15.92
N ASP A 352 -0.25 -16.00 -14.64
CA ASP A 352 -1.22 -16.97 -14.16
C ASP A 352 -2.67 -16.57 -14.49
N SER A 353 -3.61 -17.39 -14.05
CA SER A 353 -5.05 -17.18 -14.23
C SER A 353 -5.62 -16.02 -13.41
N GLN A 354 -4.81 -15.41 -12.53
CA GLN A 354 -5.13 -14.20 -11.79
C GLN A 354 -4.44 -12.96 -12.39
N HIS A 355 -3.85 -13.10 -13.57
CA HIS A 355 -3.11 -12.06 -14.26
C HIS A 355 -1.86 -11.56 -13.54
N ARG A 356 -1.25 -12.37 -12.66
CA ARG A 356 0.04 -12.07 -12.00
C ARG A 356 1.19 -12.61 -12.84
N LEU A 357 2.28 -11.85 -12.97
CA LEU A 357 3.47 -12.27 -13.74
C LEU A 357 4.16 -13.43 -13.01
N VAL A 358 4.11 -14.64 -13.56
CA VAL A 358 4.72 -15.83 -12.91
C VAL A 358 6.01 -16.28 -13.57
N PHE A 359 6.23 -15.92 -14.84
CA PHE A 359 7.46 -16.25 -15.57
C PHE A 359 7.85 -15.13 -16.53
N TYR A 360 9.15 -14.83 -16.57
CA TYR A 360 9.74 -13.90 -17.51
C TYR A 360 11.00 -14.51 -18.14
N THR A 361 11.23 -14.23 -19.41
CA THR A 361 12.48 -14.58 -20.10
C THR A 361 12.91 -13.48 -21.05
N ARG A 362 14.22 -13.26 -21.13
CA ARG A 362 14.83 -12.38 -22.15
C ARG A 362 15.69 -13.22 -23.08
N ILE A 363 15.35 -13.19 -24.35
CA ILE A 363 16.00 -13.96 -25.42
C ILE A 363 16.83 -13.01 -26.28
N GLN A 364 18.02 -13.47 -26.65
CA GLN A 364 18.89 -12.80 -27.63
C GLN A 364 19.44 -13.91 -28.54
N HIS A 365 19.31 -13.79 -29.86
CA HIS A 365 19.69 -14.84 -30.83
C HIS A 365 19.04 -16.22 -30.61
N GLY A 366 17.78 -16.26 -30.21
CA GLY A 366 17.09 -17.52 -29.91
C GLY A 366 17.60 -18.21 -28.64
N GLU A 367 18.47 -17.54 -27.90
CA GLU A 367 19.15 -18.07 -26.72
C GLU A 367 18.74 -17.28 -25.47
N PRO A 368 18.24 -17.94 -24.41
CA PRO A 368 17.83 -17.26 -23.19
C PRO A 368 19.04 -16.66 -22.47
N GLN A 369 18.91 -15.39 -22.11
CA GLN A 369 19.92 -14.61 -21.39
C GLN A 369 19.61 -14.53 -19.89
N VAL A 370 18.32 -14.47 -19.55
CA VAL A 370 17.84 -14.50 -18.18
C VAL A 370 16.44 -15.10 -18.17
N GLU A 371 16.14 -15.87 -17.14
CA GLU A 371 14.81 -16.38 -16.81
C GLU A 371 14.49 -16.07 -15.37
N SER A 372 13.23 -15.73 -15.07
CA SER A 372 12.77 -15.59 -13.69
C SER A 372 11.39 -16.19 -13.47
N ARG A 373 11.17 -16.68 -12.25
CA ARG A 373 9.89 -17.20 -11.78
C ARG A 373 9.50 -16.55 -10.46
N TYR A 374 8.20 -16.32 -10.29
CA TYR A 374 7.64 -15.63 -9.14
C TYR A 374 6.59 -16.48 -8.44
N LEU A 375 6.60 -16.45 -7.11
CA LEU A 375 5.60 -17.08 -6.26
C LEU A 375 4.76 -16.00 -5.59
N TYR A 376 3.46 -16.24 -5.50
CA TYR A 376 2.52 -15.35 -4.83
C TYR A 376 1.75 -16.09 -3.77
N ASP A 377 1.38 -15.39 -2.70
CA ASP A 377 0.37 -15.88 -1.80
C ASP A 377 -1.05 -15.66 -2.37
N PRO A 378 -2.09 -16.21 -1.71
CA PRO A 378 -3.48 -16.05 -2.14
C PRO A 378 -4.00 -14.61 -2.17
N LEU A 379 -3.33 -13.66 -1.50
CA LEU A 379 -3.64 -12.23 -1.56
C LEU A 379 -2.89 -11.52 -2.70
N GLY A 380 -2.18 -12.28 -3.53
CA GLY A 380 -1.43 -11.78 -4.67
C GLY A 380 -0.14 -11.04 -4.30
N ARG A 381 0.41 -11.23 -3.10
CA ARG A 381 1.71 -10.62 -2.73
C ARG A 381 2.82 -11.59 -3.07
N ARG A 382 3.86 -11.08 -3.69
CA ARG A 382 5.03 -11.89 -4.07
C ARG A 382 5.72 -12.43 -2.81
N THR A 383 5.78 -13.75 -2.67
CA THR A 383 6.45 -14.44 -1.55
C THR A 383 7.81 -14.99 -1.94
N GLY A 384 8.05 -15.27 -3.21
CA GLY A 384 9.33 -15.79 -3.70
C GLY A 384 9.67 -15.34 -5.11
N LYS A 385 10.98 -15.29 -5.40
CA LYS A 385 11.56 -15.03 -6.71
C LYS A 385 12.75 -15.95 -6.95
N ARG A 386 12.84 -16.50 -8.16
CA ARG A 386 13.98 -17.29 -8.64
C ARG A 386 14.47 -16.69 -9.94
N VAL A 387 15.78 -16.46 -10.08
CA VAL A 387 16.39 -15.90 -11.30
C VAL A 387 17.55 -16.78 -11.77
N TRP A 388 17.53 -17.15 -13.04
CA TRP A 388 18.61 -17.85 -13.72
C TRP A 388 19.24 -16.91 -14.73
N ARG A 389 20.57 -16.75 -14.69
CA ARG A 389 21.30 -15.86 -15.59
C ARG A 389 22.24 -16.65 -16.47
N ARG A 390 22.40 -16.23 -17.72
CA ARG A 390 23.32 -16.87 -18.66
C ARG A 390 24.76 -16.55 -18.27
N GLU A 391 25.49 -17.57 -17.89
CA GLU A 391 26.87 -17.48 -17.41
C GLU A 391 27.75 -18.55 -18.07
N ARG A 392 29.06 -18.40 -17.91
CA ARG A 392 30.04 -19.38 -18.40
C ARG A 392 30.15 -20.51 -17.39
N ASP A 393 29.81 -21.73 -17.79
CA ASP A 393 29.95 -22.90 -16.93
C ASP A 393 31.41 -23.36 -16.78
N LEU A 394 31.64 -24.38 -15.94
CA LEU A 394 32.98 -24.95 -15.70
C LEU A 394 33.65 -25.54 -16.95
N THR A 395 32.88 -25.82 -18.01
CA THR A 395 33.40 -26.32 -19.30
C THR A 395 33.69 -25.19 -20.30
N GLY A 396 33.35 -23.95 -19.93
CA GLY A 396 33.52 -22.76 -20.76
C GLY A 396 32.32 -22.47 -21.67
N TRP A 397 31.23 -23.25 -21.57
CA TRP A 397 30.00 -23.08 -22.35
C TRP A 397 29.09 -22.02 -21.75
N MET A 398 28.39 -21.25 -22.58
CA MET A 398 27.42 -20.25 -22.14
C MET A 398 26.04 -20.88 -22.02
N SER A 399 25.49 -20.92 -20.81
CA SER A 399 24.15 -21.46 -20.51
C SER A 399 23.56 -20.74 -19.31
N LEU A 400 22.24 -20.86 -19.09
CA LEU A 400 21.64 -20.46 -17.82
C LEU A 400 22.34 -21.16 -16.64
N SER A 401 22.47 -20.44 -15.53
CA SER A 401 23.05 -20.94 -14.29
C SER A 401 22.37 -22.24 -13.88
N ARG A 402 23.13 -23.18 -13.30
CA ARG A 402 22.55 -24.48 -12.87
C ARG A 402 21.60 -24.33 -11.68
N LYS A 403 21.85 -23.33 -10.82
CA LYS A 403 21.02 -23.00 -9.67
C LYS A 403 20.52 -21.56 -9.82
N PRO A 404 19.27 -21.28 -9.45
CA PRO A 404 18.77 -19.91 -9.43
C PRO A 404 19.36 -19.12 -8.26
N GLU A 405 19.42 -17.80 -8.43
CA GLU A 405 19.38 -16.84 -7.34
C GLU A 405 17.97 -16.87 -6.74
N GLU A 406 17.86 -17.16 -5.45
CA GLU A 406 16.58 -17.22 -4.74
C GLU A 406 16.42 -16.01 -3.81
N THR A 407 15.23 -15.42 -3.82
CA THR A 407 14.84 -14.34 -2.90
C THR A 407 13.45 -14.62 -2.34
N TRP A 408 13.33 -14.56 -1.02
CA TRP A 408 12.08 -14.70 -0.29
C TRP A 408 11.60 -13.36 0.24
N TYR A 409 10.29 -13.22 0.33
CA TYR A 409 9.61 -11.98 0.69
C TYR A 409 8.60 -12.24 1.81
N GLY A 410 8.66 -11.40 2.84
CA GLY A 410 7.73 -11.42 3.97
C GLY A 410 6.94 -10.10 4.06
N TRP A 411 5.65 -10.20 4.37
CA TRP A 411 4.74 -9.04 4.41
C TRP A 411 4.08 -8.86 5.78
N ASP A 412 3.75 -7.60 6.10
CA ASP A 412 2.84 -7.18 7.19
C ASP A 412 1.67 -6.42 6.55
N GLY A 413 0.50 -7.06 6.41
CA GLY A 413 -0.58 -6.54 5.58
C GLY A 413 -0.11 -6.32 4.14
N ASP A 414 -0.21 -5.09 3.64
CA ASP A 414 0.24 -4.74 2.28
C ASP A 414 1.69 -4.24 2.18
N ARG A 415 2.44 -4.20 3.28
CA ARG A 415 3.82 -3.71 3.29
C ARG A 415 4.81 -4.86 3.20
N LEU A 416 5.76 -4.75 2.28
CA LEU A 416 6.86 -5.71 2.12
C LEU A 416 7.91 -5.45 3.22
N THR A 417 7.84 -6.19 4.32
CA THR A 417 8.68 -5.94 5.50
C THR A 417 9.98 -6.72 5.49
N THR A 418 10.07 -7.82 4.74
CA THR A 418 11.25 -8.69 4.73
C THR A 418 11.65 -9.05 3.30
N VAL A 419 12.95 -8.94 3.01
CA VAL A 419 13.59 -9.53 1.82
C VAL A 419 14.76 -10.39 2.29
N GLN A 420 14.77 -11.66 1.90
CA GLN A 420 15.80 -12.61 2.30
C GLN A 420 16.44 -13.28 1.08
N THR A 421 17.76 -13.19 1.01
CA THR A 421 18.60 -13.89 0.03
C THR A 421 19.34 -15.05 0.71
N GLN A 422 20.26 -15.72 0.01
CA GLN A 422 21.13 -16.72 0.63
C GLN A 422 22.17 -16.10 1.58
N GLN A 423 22.48 -14.81 1.41
CA GLN A 423 23.55 -14.12 2.13
C GLN A 423 23.01 -13.26 3.28
N THR A 424 21.92 -12.54 3.03
CA THR A 424 21.42 -11.52 3.95
C THR A 424 19.90 -11.55 4.07
N ARG A 425 19.45 -11.07 5.23
CA ARG A 425 18.06 -10.77 5.53
C ARG A 425 17.92 -9.28 5.82
N ILE A 426 17.11 -8.61 5.01
CA ILE A 426 16.83 -7.18 5.13
C ILE A 426 15.40 -7.02 5.58
N GLN A 427 15.22 -6.35 6.70
CA GLN A 427 13.92 -5.98 7.23
C GLN A 427 13.73 -4.47 7.15
N THR A 428 12.55 -4.06 6.69
CA THR A 428 12.20 -2.66 6.46
C THR A 428 11.10 -2.25 7.42
N VAL A 429 11.37 -1.22 8.22
CA VAL A 429 10.33 -0.53 8.99
C VAL A 429 9.83 0.64 8.16
N TYR A 430 8.52 0.73 7.98
CA TYR A 430 7.84 1.83 7.29
C TYR A 430 7.36 2.88 8.29
N GLN A 431 7.17 4.11 7.84
CA GLN A 431 6.45 5.09 8.64
C GLN A 431 5.01 4.58 8.90
N PRO A 432 4.41 4.86 10.08
CA PRO A 432 3.09 4.35 10.40
C PRO A 432 2.05 4.81 9.37
N GLY A 433 1.21 3.87 8.91
CA GLY A 433 0.14 4.16 7.94
C GLY A 433 0.61 4.54 6.53
N SER A 434 1.87 4.35 6.18
CA SER A 434 2.39 4.69 4.85
C SER A 434 3.27 3.59 4.25
N PHE A 435 3.62 3.80 2.97
CA PHE A 435 4.57 2.98 2.21
C PHE A 435 5.95 3.64 2.10
N THR A 436 6.20 4.71 2.87
CA THR A 436 7.51 5.36 2.92
C THR A 436 8.43 4.57 3.85
N PRO A 437 9.51 3.96 3.35
CA PRO A 437 10.45 3.24 4.19
C PRO A 437 11.14 4.22 5.14
N LEU A 438 11.39 3.78 6.38
CA LEU A 438 12.02 4.57 7.42
C LEU A 438 13.37 3.97 7.83
N LEU A 439 13.39 2.68 8.16
CA LEU A 439 14.59 2.03 8.67
C LEU A 439 14.89 0.74 7.90
N ARG A 440 16.13 0.60 7.44
CA ARG A 440 16.71 -0.63 6.92
C ARG A 440 17.45 -1.34 8.04
N ILE A 441 17.11 -2.59 8.28
CA ILE A 441 17.79 -3.46 9.24
C ILE A 441 18.31 -4.67 8.48
N GLU A 442 19.63 -4.75 8.33
CA GLU A 442 20.28 -5.86 7.63
C GLU A 442 20.98 -6.78 8.62
N THR A 443 20.72 -8.08 8.50
CA THR A 443 21.38 -9.14 9.25
C THR A 443 21.99 -10.13 8.25
N GLU A 444 23.27 -10.47 8.41
CA GLU A 444 23.88 -11.54 7.62
C GLU A 444 23.30 -12.90 8.06
N ASN A 445 23.00 -13.81 7.12
CA ASN A 445 22.34 -15.07 7.47
C ASN A 445 23.18 -15.95 8.41
N GLY A 446 24.51 -15.93 8.24
CA GLY A 446 25.43 -16.62 9.16
C GLY A 446 25.44 -16.03 10.57
N GLU A 447 25.16 -14.73 10.69
CA GLU A 447 25.03 -14.02 11.95
C GLU A 447 23.69 -14.33 12.62
N GLN A 448 22.60 -14.32 11.85
CA GLN A 448 21.29 -14.76 12.29
C GLN A 448 21.31 -16.21 12.79
N ALA A 449 22.07 -17.10 12.14
CA ALA A 449 22.21 -18.50 12.56
C ALA A 449 22.81 -18.66 13.97
N LYS A 450 23.61 -17.70 14.45
CA LYS A 450 24.16 -17.70 15.82
C LYS A 450 23.10 -17.45 16.89
N ALA A 451 21.95 -16.86 16.54
CA ALA A 451 20.84 -16.66 17.48
C ALA A 451 20.11 -17.96 17.82
N ARG A 452 20.33 -19.03 17.04
CA ARG A 452 19.81 -20.35 17.36
C ARG A 452 20.49 -20.86 18.64
N HIS A 453 19.70 -20.98 19.70
CA HIS A 453 20.07 -21.58 20.96
C HIS A 453 19.25 -22.85 21.18
N ARG A 454 19.77 -23.76 22.01
CA ARG A 454 19.05 -24.94 22.44
C ARG A 454 17.94 -24.51 23.40
N SER A 455 16.73 -25.00 23.17
CA SER A 455 15.63 -24.87 24.12
C SER A 455 15.97 -25.54 25.44
N LEU A 456 15.30 -25.15 26.52
CA LEU A 456 15.46 -25.75 27.85
C LEU A 456 15.28 -27.27 27.81
N ALA A 457 14.35 -27.75 26.97
CA ALA A 457 14.15 -29.18 26.75
C ALA A 457 15.36 -29.86 26.08
N GLU A 458 15.94 -29.23 25.06
CA GLU A 458 17.12 -29.75 24.37
C GLU A 458 18.36 -29.75 25.26
N VAL A 459 18.58 -28.66 26.03
CA VAL A 459 19.68 -28.58 27.01
C VAL A 459 19.56 -29.72 28.02
N LEU A 460 18.38 -29.89 28.63
CA LEU A 460 18.17 -30.95 29.62
C LEU A 460 18.28 -32.34 29.01
N GLN A 461 17.80 -32.55 27.78
CA GLN A 461 17.90 -33.84 27.09
C GLN A 461 19.35 -34.21 26.77
N GLU A 462 20.16 -33.27 26.32
CA GLU A 462 21.58 -33.50 26.03
C GLU A 462 22.41 -33.68 27.29
N ASP A 463 22.24 -32.82 28.29
CA ASP A 463 23.01 -32.85 29.54
C ASP A 463 22.70 -34.10 30.38
N THR A 464 21.47 -34.59 30.33
CA THR A 464 21.07 -35.82 31.05
C THR A 464 21.22 -37.08 30.21
N GLY A 465 21.32 -36.97 28.88
CA GLY A 465 21.33 -38.10 27.96
C GLY A 465 20.00 -38.87 27.88
N VAL A 466 18.89 -38.30 28.37
CA VAL A 466 17.57 -38.94 28.43
C VAL A 466 16.64 -38.33 27.38
N THR A 467 16.04 -39.16 26.53
CA THR A 467 15.00 -38.73 25.59
C THR A 467 13.74 -38.31 26.34
N LEU A 468 13.36 -37.04 26.23
CA LEU A 468 12.18 -36.50 26.91
C LEU A 468 10.89 -36.93 26.19
N PRO A 469 9.83 -37.34 26.92
CA PRO A 469 8.50 -37.50 26.35
C PRO A 469 7.98 -36.19 25.75
N ALA A 470 7.19 -36.28 24.68
CA ALA A 470 6.68 -35.10 23.96
C ALA A 470 5.91 -34.12 24.88
N GLU A 471 5.11 -34.66 25.80
CA GLU A 471 4.35 -33.86 26.78
C GLU A 471 5.28 -33.04 27.68
N LEU A 472 6.39 -33.63 28.14
CA LEU A 472 7.37 -32.95 28.98
C LEU A 472 8.14 -31.88 28.21
N ALA A 473 8.49 -32.14 26.95
CA ALA A 473 9.11 -31.15 26.08
C ALA A 473 8.20 -29.93 25.84
N VAL A 474 6.88 -30.15 25.67
CA VAL A 474 5.89 -29.06 25.57
C VAL A 474 5.81 -28.25 26.86
N MET A 475 5.80 -28.91 28.02
CA MET A 475 5.79 -28.22 29.32
C MET A 475 7.06 -27.40 29.55
N LEU A 476 8.24 -27.96 29.25
CA LEU A 476 9.51 -27.25 29.34
C LEU A 476 9.56 -26.07 28.37
N GLY A 477 9.04 -26.22 27.15
CA GLY A 477 8.93 -25.12 26.20
C GLY A 477 7.95 -24.01 26.66
N ARG A 478 6.88 -24.36 27.37
CA ARG A 478 6.01 -23.36 28.05
C ARG A 478 6.76 -22.66 29.17
N LEU A 479 7.40 -23.42 30.06
CA LEU A 479 8.17 -22.87 31.18
C LEU A 479 9.25 -21.92 30.67
N GLU A 480 10.03 -22.31 29.66
CA GLU A 480 11.06 -21.44 29.09
C GLU A 480 10.49 -20.09 28.62
N ARG A 481 9.34 -20.08 27.92
CA ARG A 481 8.67 -18.83 27.52
C ARG A 481 8.27 -17.99 28.72
N GLU A 482 7.75 -18.60 29.77
CA GLU A 482 7.35 -17.93 31.01
C GLU A 482 8.55 -17.32 31.75
N LEU A 483 9.67 -18.06 31.81
CA LEU A 483 10.94 -17.59 32.39
C LEU A 483 11.51 -16.40 31.60
N ARG A 484 11.56 -16.50 30.26
CA ARG A 484 12.01 -15.39 29.39
C ARG A 484 11.13 -14.15 29.52
N ALA A 485 9.84 -14.33 29.76
CA ALA A 485 8.91 -13.23 30.01
C ALA A 485 9.02 -12.63 31.43
N GLY A 486 9.82 -13.23 32.32
CA GLY A 486 9.92 -12.83 33.73
C GLY A 486 8.64 -13.05 34.52
N ALA A 487 7.75 -13.94 34.06
CA ALA A 487 6.44 -14.19 34.64
C ALA A 487 6.07 -15.68 34.56
N VAL A 488 6.33 -16.41 35.66
CA VAL A 488 6.03 -17.84 35.78
C VAL A 488 4.59 -18.05 36.23
N SER A 489 3.86 -18.93 35.55
CA SER A 489 2.48 -19.23 35.92
C SER A 489 2.42 -20.08 37.19
N ALA A 490 1.36 -19.91 37.99
CA ALA A 490 1.15 -20.72 39.21
C ALA A 490 1.10 -22.24 38.92
N GLU A 491 0.69 -22.62 37.70
CA GLU A 491 0.71 -23.99 37.22
C GLU A 491 2.16 -24.50 37.05
N SER A 492 3.01 -23.73 36.38
CA SER A 492 4.42 -24.04 36.21
C SER A 492 5.17 -24.04 37.54
N GLU A 493 4.87 -23.10 38.45
CA GLU A 493 5.45 -23.10 39.81
C GLU A 493 5.07 -24.34 40.61
N ALA A 494 3.78 -24.72 40.59
CA ALA A 494 3.31 -25.92 41.29
C ALA A 494 3.91 -27.19 40.70
N TRP A 495 4.07 -27.25 39.37
CA TRP A 495 4.72 -28.35 38.68
C TRP A 495 6.21 -28.45 39.05
N LEU A 496 6.96 -27.34 39.03
CA LEU A 496 8.35 -27.30 39.47
C LEU A 496 8.50 -27.75 40.92
N ALA A 497 7.60 -27.30 41.81
CA ALA A 497 7.59 -27.71 43.21
C ALA A 497 7.33 -29.22 43.39
N GLN A 498 6.43 -29.82 42.59
CA GLN A 498 6.21 -31.27 42.59
C GLN A 498 7.45 -32.05 42.13
N CYS A 499 8.21 -31.49 41.19
CA CYS A 499 9.47 -32.04 40.70
C CYS A 499 10.67 -31.76 41.64
N GLY A 500 10.50 -30.91 42.67
CA GLY A 500 11.58 -30.51 43.57
C GLY A 500 12.59 -29.53 42.94
N LEU A 501 12.16 -28.77 41.93
CA LEU A 501 12.97 -27.79 41.20
C LEU A 501 12.52 -26.35 41.54
N THR A 502 13.43 -25.38 41.40
CA THR A 502 13.11 -23.95 41.54
C THR A 502 13.17 -23.21 40.21
N VAL A 503 12.54 -22.03 40.16
CA VAL A 503 12.60 -21.11 39.03
C VAL A 503 14.05 -20.73 38.73
N GLU A 504 14.82 -20.31 39.74
CA GLU A 504 16.22 -19.90 39.52
C GLU A 504 17.10 -21.06 39.01
N GLN A 505 16.80 -22.30 39.44
CA GLN A 505 17.49 -23.48 38.92
C GLN A 505 17.21 -23.66 37.43
N MET A 506 15.96 -23.53 37.00
CA MET A 506 15.60 -23.67 35.58
C MET A 506 16.13 -22.51 34.74
N GLU A 507 16.09 -21.28 35.26
CA GLU A 507 16.71 -20.12 34.59
C GLU A 507 18.20 -20.32 34.39
N SER A 508 18.91 -20.91 35.37
CA SER A 508 20.35 -21.18 35.25
C SER A 508 20.71 -22.23 34.18
N GLN A 509 19.74 -23.05 33.74
CA GLN A 509 19.94 -24.03 32.66
C GLN A 509 19.65 -23.41 31.27
N MET A 510 19.01 -22.26 31.20
CA MET A 510 18.69 -21.64 29.93
C MET A 510 19.94 -21.07 29.26
N GLU A 511 20.07 -21.33 27.96
CA GLU A 511 21.05 -20.61 27.15
C GLU A 511 20.63 -19.15 26.98
N ALA A 512 21.61 -18.26 27.13
CA ALA A 512 21.42 -16.84 26.89
C ALA A 512 21.04 -16.61 25.41
N GLU A 513 20.05 -15.75 25.19
CA GLU A 513 19.70 -15.34 23.84
C GLU A 513 20.80 -14.47 23.25
N TYR A 514 21.40 -14.94 22.16
CA TYR A 514 22.30 -14.12 21.37
C TYR A 514 21.49 -13.18 20.48
N ILE A 515 21.77 -11.87 20.57
CA ILE A 515 21.21 -10.86 19.67
C ILE A 515 22.17 -10.72 18.48
N PRO A 516 21.76 -11.08 17.26
CA PRO A 516 22.57 -10.92 16.06
C PRO A 516 23.08 -9.49 15.89
N GLU A 517 24.31 -9.34 15.40
CA GLU A 517 24.81 -8.07 14.90
C GLU A 517 23.99 -7.61 13.68
N ARG A 518 23.71 -6.31 13.60
CA ARG A 518 22.86 -5.73 12.55
C ARG A 518 23.45 -4.45 12.01
N ARG A 519 23.31 -4.23 10.70
CA ARG A 519 23.61 -2.95 10.05
C ARG A 519 22.32 -2.16 9.89
N LEU A 520 22.27 -0.98 10.49
CA LEU A 520 21.12 -0.09 10.47
C LEU A 520 21.35 1.04 9.49
N HIS A 521 20.32 1.44 8.74
CA HIS A 521 20.35 2.68 7.96
C HIS A 521 18.99 3.36 7.99
N LEU A 522 18.97 4.68 8.15
CA LEU A 522 17.80 5.51 7.91
C LEU A 522 17.59 5.66 6.40
N TYR A 523 16.36 5.43 5.95
CA TYR A 523 15.90 5.86 4.63
C TYR A 523 15.61 7.36 4.65
N HIS A 524 16.47 8.16 4.05
CA HIS A 524 16.12 9.52 3.67
C HIS A 524 15.37 9.48 2.34
N CYS A 525 14.11 9.92 2.35
CA CYS A 525 13.24 9.92 1.18
C CYS A 525 12.84 11.35 0.79
N ASP A 526 12.49 11.52 -0.48
CA ASP A 526 11.89 12.75 -0.97
C ASP A 526 10.47 12.98 -0.38
N HIS A 527 9.78 14.04 -0.84
CA HIS A 527 8.44 14.36 -0.36
C HIS A 527 7.37 13.31 -0.71
N ARG A 528 7.62 12.45 -1.71
CA ARG A 528 6.73 11.36 -2.12
C ARG A 528 6.97 10.09 -1.32
N GLY A 529 8.18 9.91 -0.79
CA GLY A 529 8.62 8.68 -0.14
C GLY A 529 9.56 7.82 -0.98
N LEU A 530 10.12 8.36 -2.08
CA LEU A 530 11.15 7.72 -2.88
C LEU A 530 12.52 7.84 -2.16
N PRO A 531 13.23 6.73 -1.89
CA PRO A 531 14.55 6.77 -1.26
C PRO A 531 15.58 7.56 -2.06
N GLN A 532 16.20 8.56 -1.43
CA GLN A 532 17.29 9.36 -2.00
C GLN A 532 18.65 9.04 -1.36
N ALA A 533 18.66 8.64 -0.08
CA ALA A 533 19.89 8.21 0.60
C ALA A 533 19.63 7.17 1.70
N LEU A 534 20.66 6.36 1.98
CA LEU A 534 20.75 5.54 3.19
C LEU A 534 21.82 6.11 4.10
N ILE A 535 21.44 6.43 5.35
CA ILE A 535 22.31 7.11 6.31
C ILE A 535 22.54 6.18 7.52
N SER A 536 23.79 5.94 7.89
CA SER A 536 24.14 5.12 9.06
C SER A 536 23.79 5.84 10.38
N PRO A 537 23.72 5.13 11.52
CA PRO A 537 23.50 5.74 12.84
C PRO A 537 24.57 6.77 13.21
N GLU A 538 25.75 6.70 12.60
CA GLU A 538 26.86 7.63 12.78
C GLU A 538 26.74 8.89 11.89
N GLY A 539 25.70 8.97 11.04
CA GLY A 539 25.46 10.10 10.14
C GLY A 539 26.16 9.98 8.78
N GLU A 540 26.79 8.83 8.47
CA GLU A 540 27.49 8.61 7.21
C GLU A 540 26.51 8.21 6.09
N THR A 541 26.67 8.79 4.90
CA THR A 541 25.85 8.44 3.73
C THR A 541 26.44 7.20 3.05
N ALA A 542 25.75 6.06 3.15
CA ALA A 542 26.21 4.78 2.65
C ALA A 542 25.74 4.46 1.22
N TRP A 543 24.69 5.14 0.77
CA TRP A 543 24.10 5.00 -0.57
C TRP A 543 23.33 6.27 -0.94
N CYS A 544 23.39 6.68 -2.21
CA CYS A 544 22.57 7.75 -2.79
C CYS A 544 22.00 7.34 -4.14
N GLY A 545 20.81 7.85 -4.46
CA GLY A 545 20.19 7.68 -5.78
C GLY A 545 19.53 8.96 -6.29
N GLU A 546 19.65 9.20 -7.59
CA GLU A 546 18.99 10.29 -8.30
C GLU A 546 17.97 9.72 -9.28
N TYR A 547 16.82 10.39 -9.39
CA TYR A 547 15.67 9.86 -10.12
C TYR A 547 14.98 10.94 -10.93
N ASP A 548 14.30 10.53 -12.00
CA ASP A 548 13.31 11.37 -12.66
C ASP A 548 11.95 11.35 -11.94
N GLU A 549 10.99 12.05 -12.49
CA GLU A 549 9.66 12.21 -11.90
C GLU A 549 8.85 10.91 -11.93
N TRP A 550 9.14 9.99 -12.86
CA TRP A 550 8.50 8.68 -13.02
C TRP A 550 9.20 7.58 -12.21
N GLY A 551 10.29 7.91 -11.52
CA GLY A 551 11.05 7.00 -10.68
C GLY A 551 12.15 6.24 -11.41
N ASN A 552 12.50 6.58 -12.66
CA ASN A 552 13.68 6.04 -13.34
C ASN A 552 14.93 6.49 -12.59
N GLN A 553 15.80 5.56 -12.23
CA GLN A 553 17.09 5.87 -11.60
C GLN A 553 18.06 6.40 -12.65
N LEU A 554 18.45 7.67 -12.50
CA LEU A 554 19.37 8.37 -13.39
C LEU A 554 20.82 8.13 -12.99
N ASN A 555 21.09 8.11 -11.69
CA ASN A 555 22.41 7.91 -11.12
C ASN A 555 22.34 7.19 -9.76
N GLU A 556 23.44 6.53 -9.40
CA GLU A 556 23.60 5.82 -8.14
C GLU A 556 25.03 5.94 -7.62
N GLU A 557 25.17 6.33 -6.35
CA GLU A 557 26.42 6.20 -5.60
C GLU A 557 26.25 5.12 -4.54
N ASN A 558 26.92 3.97 -4.73
CA ASN A 558 26.78 2.80 -3.86
C ASN A 558 28.15 2.15 -3.55
N PRO A 559 29.04 2.83 -2.79
CA PRO A 559 30.40 2.34 -2.52
C PRO A 559 30.43 1.06 -1.68
N HIS A 560 29.35 0.74 -0.96
CA HIS A 560 29.23 -0.42 -0.09
C HIS A 560 28.43 -1.58 -0.70
N HIS A 561 28.02 -1.46 -1.97
CA HIS A 561 27.22 -2.47 -2.68
C HIS A 561 25.96 -2.90 -1.92
N LEU A 562 25.28 -1.94 -1.29
CA LEU A 562 24.05 -2.19 -0.55
C LEU A 562 22.92 -2.57 -1.50
N TYR A 563 22.15 -3.59 -1.13
CA TYR A 563 20.92 -3.93 -1.83
C TYR A 563 19.81 -2.93 -1.46
N GLN A 564 19.46 -2.08 -2.42
CA GLN A 564 18.39 -1.08 -2.34
C GLN A 564 17.44 -1.16 -3.55
N PRO A 565 16.38 -1.97 -3.48
CA PRO A 565 15.49 -2.15 -4.62
C PRO A 565 14.27 -1.21 -4.58
N TYR A 566 14.02 -0.47 -3.49
CA TYR A 566 12.81 0.35 -3.41
C TYR A 566 12.84 1.53 -4.40
N ARG A 567 11.66 1.86 -4.93
CA ARG A 567 11.43 2.97 -5.85
C ARG A 567 10.33 3.87 -5.27
N LEU A 568 9.38 4.34 -6.08
CA LEU A 568 8.23 5.09 -5.55
C LEU A 568 7.49 4.23 -4.50
N PRO A 569 6.72 4.83 -3.58
CA PRO A 569 6.06 4.08 -2.52
C PRO A 569 5.34 2.83 -3.05
N GLY A 570 5.55 1.68 -2.40
CA GLY A 570 4.99 0.39 -2.81
C GLY A 570 5.82 -0.40 -3.84
N GLN A 571 6.80 0.24 -4.48
CA GLN A 571 7.51 -0.33 -5.62
C GLN A 571 8.86 -0.95 -5.27
N GLN A 572 9.18 -2.08 -5.93
CA GLN A 572 10.47 -2.76 -5.87
C GLN A 572 11.02 -3.03 -7.29
N TYR A 573 12.24 -2.60 -7.56
CA TYR A 573 12.93 -2.85 -8.82
C TYR A 573 13.34 -4.31 -8.99
N ASP A 574 12.92 -4.91 -10.11
CA ASP A 574 13.35 -6.21 -10.58
C ASP A 574 14.34 -6.05 -11.74
N GLU A 575 15.63 -6.14 -11.41
CA GLU A 575 16.73 -5.98 -12.36
C GLU A 575 16.62 -6.90 -13.58
N GLU A 576 16.13 -8.12 -13.40
CA GLU A 576 16.03 -9.09 -14.48
C GLU A 576 15.07 -8.64 -15.59
N SER A 577 13.98 -7.96 -15.22
CA SER A 577 12.90 -7.56 -16.13
C SER A 577 12.95 -6.08 -16.52
N GLY A 578 13.60 -5.25 -15.71
CA GLY A 578 13.56 -3.80 -15.81
C GLY A 578 12.29 -3.17 -15.19
N LEU A 579 11.35 -3.97 -14.70
CA LEU A 579 10.07 -3.53 -14.18
C LEU A 579 10.13 -3.27 -12.67
N TYR A 580 9.19 -2.46 -12.19
CA TYR A 580 8.99 -2.24 -10.77
C TYR A 580 7.75 -3.04 -10.32
N TYR A 581 7.96 -4.08 -9.52
CA TYR A 581 6.87 -4.78 -8.85
C TYR A 581 6.17 -3.83 -7.89
N ASN A 582 4.85 -3.66 -8.04
CA ASN A 582 4.03 -2.76 -7.24
C ASN A 582 2.76 -3.47 -6.78
N ARG A 583 2.90 -4.32 -5.75
CA ARG A 583 1.85 -5.08 -5.06
C ARG A 583 0.89 -5.85 -5.99
N HIS A 584 -0.09 -5.18 -6.59
CA HIS A 584 -1.07 -5.77 -7.50
C HIS A 584 -0.67 -5.73 -8.98
N ARG A 585 0.31 -4.91 -9.37
CA ARG A 585 0.73 -4.71 -10.77
C ARG A 585 2.24 -4.59 -10.92
N TYR A 586 2.70 -4.60 -12.16
CA TYR A 586 4.08 -4.27 -12.53
C TYR A 586 4.09 -2.95 -13.30
N TYR A 587 4.93 -2.03 -12.86
CA TYR A 587 5.12 -0.70 -13.43
C TYR A 587 6.34 -0.69 -14.36
N ASP A 588 6.16 -0.16 -15.56
CA ASP A 588 7.24 0.15 -16.50
C ASP A 588 7.58 1.65 -16.36
N PRO A 589 8.73 2.00 -15.78
CA PRO A 589 9.09 3.39 -15.55
C PRO A 589 9.46 4.15 -16.84
N LEU A 590 9.84 3.46 -17.93
CA LEU A 590 10.11 4.10 -19.21
C LEU A 590 8.81 4.62 -19.85
N GLN A 591 7.77 3.79 -19.82
CA GLN A 591 6.43 4.20 -20.28
C GLN A 591 5.70 5.09 -19.26
N GLY A 592 6.12 5.05 -17.99
CA GLY A 592 5.47 5.77 -16.91
C GLY A 592 4.10 5.18 -16.56
N ARG A 593 3.94 3.85 -16.66
CA ARG A 593 2.62 3.20 -16.53
C ARG A 593 2.69 1.71 -16.16
N TYR A 594 1.56 1.08 -15.89
CA TYR A 594 1.47 -0.36 -15.63
C TYR A 594 1.39 -1.19 -16.90
N ILE A 595 1.93 -2.42 -16.85
CA ILE A 595 1.94 -3.36 -17.99
C ILE A 595 0.69 -4.25 -18.07
N THR A 596 -0.23 -4.11 -17.12
CA THR A 596 -1.50 -4.84 -17.03
C THR A 596 -2.64 -3.86 -16.70
N GLN A 597 -3.86 -4.23 -17.07
CA GLN A 597 -5.06 -3.47 -16.71
C GLN A 597 -5.27 -3.46 -15.19
N ASP A 598 -5.83 -2.36 -14.70
CA ASP A 598 -6.18 -2.20 -13.29
C ASP A 598 -7.16 -3.29 -12.81
N PRO A 599 -6.80 -4.11 -11.80
CA PRO A 599 -7.67 -5.15 -11.27
C PRO A 599 -8.99 -4.64 -10.69
N ILE A 600 -9.09 -3.37 -10.28
CA ILE A 600 -10.35 -2.77 -9.83
C ILE A 600 -11.13 -2.08 -10.98
N GLY A 601 -10.67 -2.26 -12.23
CA GLY A 601 -11.33 -1.79 -13.45
C GLY A 601 -11.53 -0.28 -13.45
N LEU A 602 -12.72 0.15 -13.89
CA LEU A 602 -13.06 1.58 -14.01
C LEU A 602 -13.08 2.34 -12.67
N LYS A 603 -12.96 1.65 -11.52
CA LYS A 603 -12.78 2.30 -10.21
C LYS A 603 -11.37 2.92 -10.07
N GLY A 604 -10.37 2.37 -10.76
CA GLY A 604 -9.01 2.93 -10.83
C GLY A 604 -8.91 4.11 -11.80
N GLY A 605 -9.73 4.12 -12.85
CA GLY A 605 -9.80 5.18 -13.87
C GLY A 605 -10.29 4.65 -15.21
N ILE A 606 -10.56 5.54 -16.17
CA ILE A 606 -10.97 5.14 -17.53
C ILE A 606 -9.80 4.53 -18.32
N ASN A 607 -8.59 5.01 -18.08
CA ASN A 607 -7.37 4.42 -18.61
C ASN A 607 -6.83 3.40 -17.60
N LEU A 608 -7.00 2.12 -17.92
CA LEU A 608 -6.71 1.00 -17.01
C LEU A 608 -5.21 0.74 -16.79
N TYR A 609 -4.32 1.41 -17.51
CA TYR A 609 -2.87 1.21 -17.39
C TYR A 609 -2.16 2.36 -16.66
N THR A 610 -2.88 3.42 -16.31
CA THR A 610 -2.29 4.66 -15.82
C THR A 610 -1.63 4.51 -14.46
N TYR A 611 -0.37 4.94 -14.36
CA TYR A 611 0.19 5.48 -13.11
C TYR A 611 -0.12 6.98 -13.06
N PRO A 612 -0.27 7.63 -11.89
CA PRO A 612 -0.67 9.03 -11.83
C PRO A 612 0.13 9.95 -12.78
N LEU A 613 -0.59 10.72 -13.61
CA LEU A 613 -0.01 11.59 -14.66
C LEU A 613 0.68 12.85 -14.12
N ALA A 614 0.74 13.00 -12.80
CA ALA A 614 1.55 13.98 -12.09
C ALA A 614 2.25 13.26 -10.92
N PRO A 615 3.24 12.39 -11.21
CA PRO A 615 3.85 11.48 -10.24
C PRO A 615 4.71 12.22 -9.19
N ILE A 616 4.94 13.52 -9.40
CA ILE A 616 5.56 14.41 -8.42
C ILE A 616 4.61 14.80 -7.27
N ARG A 617 3.29 14.61 -7.42
CA ARG A 617 2.26 14.94 -6.40
C ARG A 617 1.52 13.71 -5.90
N TYR A 618 1.31 12.74 -6.77
CA TYR A 618 0.47 11.58 -6.50
C TYR A 618 1.27 10.29 -6.68
N THR A 619 0.98 9.32 -5.83
CA THR A 619 1.59 7.99 -5.85
C THR A 619 0.50 6.94 -5.87
N ASP A 620 0.85 5.71 -6.25
CA ASP A 620 -0.05 4.56 -6.20
C ASP A 620 0.64 3.40 -5.49
N PRO A 621 0.62 3.36 -4.14
CA PRO A 621 1.41 2.40 -3.37
C PRO A 621 0.92 0.95 -3.43
N LEU A 622 -0.31 0.73 -3.90
CA LEU A 622 -0.90 -0.60 -4.03
C LEU A 622 -0.94 -1.06 -5.49
N GLY A 623 -0.69 -0.17 -6.45
CA GLY A 623 -1.06 -0.45 -7.81
C GLY A 623 -2.57 -0.50 -8.02
N LEU A 624 -3.37 0.20 -7.21
CA LEU A 624 -4.85 0.23 -7.24
C LEU A 624 -5.42 1.60 -6.90
N GLU A 625 -4.58 2.60 -6.61
CA GLU A 625 -5.07 3.92 -6.26
C GLU A 625 -5.94 4.44 -7.39
N ARG A 626 -7.09 4.99 -6.98
CA ARG A 626 -7.94 5.70 -7.91
C ARG A 626 -7.06 6.81 -8.45
N VAL A 627 -6.78 6.80 -9.75
CA VAL A 627 -6.13 7.92 -10.40
C VAL A 627 -7.10 9.06 -10.20
N ILE A 628 -6.81 9.87 -9.18
CA ILE A 628 -7.23 11.26 -9.10
C ILE A 628 -6.44 11.90 -10.24
N SER A 629 -6.85 11.60 -11.47
CA SER A 629 -7.01 12.69 -12.40
C SER A 629 -7.74 13.74 -11.60
N VAL A 630 -7.40 15.00 -11.80
CA VAL A 630 -8.21 16.11 -11.31
C VAL A 630 -9.72 15.87 -11.59
N TYR A 631 -10.04 14.91 -12.46
CA TYR A 631 -11.31 14.25 -12.69
C TYR A 631 -11.23 12.75 -12.35
N GLY A 632 -11.65 12.34 -11.15
CA GLY A 632 -11.79 10.91 -10.81
C GLY A 632 -12.62 10.15 -11.86
N PRO A 633 -12.64 8.81 -11.87
CA PRO A 633 -13.65 8.05 -12.62
C PRO A 633 -15.04 8.62 -12.37
N PRO A 634 -16.00 8.45 -13.30
CA PRO A 634 -17.39 8.74 -12.99
C PRO A 634 -17.67 8.05 -11.66
N ALA A 635 -18.04 8.84 -10.65
CA ALA A 635 -18.50 8.27 -9.40
C ALA A 635 -19.50 7.17 -9.77
N PRO A 636 -19.32 5.92 -9.31
CA PRO A 636 -20.34 4.90 -9.50
C PRO A 636 -21.60 5.48 -8.89
N ASP A 637 -22.52 5.85 -9.79
CA ASP A 637 -23.79 6.51 -9.52
C ASP A 637 -23.75 7.58 -8.40
N ARG A 638 -23.22 8.77 -8.73
CA ARG A 638 -23.65 10.01 -8.06
C ARG A 638 -23.97 11.09 -9.08
N ALA A 639 -24.88 10.77 -9.99
CA ALA A 639 -25.62 11.81 -10.69
C ALA A 639 -26.35 12.67 -9.65
N GLY A 640 -25.83 13.88 -9.38
CA GLY A 640 -26.61 14.96 -8.77
C GLY A 640 -26.09 15.65 -7.51
N ALA A 641 -24.80 15.62 -7.17
CA ALA A 641 -24.31 16.52 -6.13
C ALA A 641 -23.77 17.82 -6.74
N GLU A 642 -24.67 18.76 -7.05
CA GLU A 642 -24.35 20.20 -7.21
C GLU A 642 -24.03 20.86 -5.84
N THR A 643 -24.06 20.06 -4.77
CA THR A 643 -23.98 20.48 -3.37
C THR A 643 -22.81 19.77 -2.66
N PRO A 644 -22.18 20.41 -1.66
CA PRO A 644 -21.15 19.80 -0.83
C PRO A 644 -21.60 18.49 -0.18
N LEU A 645 -20.60 17.72 0.23
CA LEU A 645 -20.74 16.40 0.78
C LEU A 645 -19.92 16.25 2.04
N VAL A 646 -20.49 15.57 3.04
CA VAL A 646 -19.77 15.07 4.21
C VAL A 646 -19.80 13.55 4.19
N LEU A 647 -18.62 12.95 4.21
CA LEU A 647 -18.35 11.53 4.15
C LEU A 647 -17.74 11.07 5.47
N THR A 648 -18.22 9.98 6.06
CA THR A 648 -17.58 9.35 7.21
C THR A 648 -17.28 7.89 6.86
N ASP A 649 -16.00 7.55 6.77
CA ASP A 649 -15.55 6.17 6.77
C ASP A 649 -15.54 5.63 8.20
N MET A 650 -16.44 4.70 8.47
CA MET A 650 -16.58 4.10 9.77
C MET A 650 -15.52 3.03 10.08
N THR A 651 -14.87 2.48 9.06
CA THR A 651 -13.79 1.48 9.22
C THR A 651 -12.45 2.20 9.34
N GLY A 652 -12.12 3.06 8.38
CA GLY A 652 -10.88 3.85 8.36
C GLY A 652 -10.83 4.93 9.43
N GLY A 653 -11.97 5.29 10.03
CA GLY A 653 -12.02 6.24 11.13
C GLY A 653 -11.73 7.66 10.68
N VAL A 654 -12.24 8.07 9.52
CA VAL A 654 -11.97 9.37 8.90
C VAL A 654 -13.27 10.00 8.44
N THR A 655 -13.41 11.31 8.62
CA THR A 655 -14.49 12.11 8.05
C THR A 655 -13.92 13.14 7.09
N ILE A 656 -14.58 13.31 5.94
CA ILE A 656 -14.18 14.19 4.85
C ILE A 656 -15.35 15.10 4.52
N TYR A 657 -15.12 16.40 4.46
CA TYR A 657 -15.98 17.36 3.77
C TYR A 657 -15.37 17.72 2.43
N TYR A 658 -16.22 17.83 1.42
CA TYR A 658 -15.82 18.26 0.09
C TYR A 658 -16.91 19.11 -0.54
N ASP A 659 -16.52 20.30 -0.98
CA ASP A 659 -17.34 21.19 -1.80
C ASP A 659 -16.89 21.07 -3.27
N PRO A 660 -17.73 20.50 -4.15
CA PRO A 660 -17.38 20.33 -5.56
C PRO A 660 -17.37 21.64 -6.34
N GLU A 661 -18.03 22.70 -5.86
CA GLU A 661 -18.08 24.00 -6.55
C GLU A 661 -16.79 24.79 -6.33
N THR A 662 -16.30 24.82 -5.09
CA THR A 662 -15.13 25.61 -4.70
C THR A 662 -13.84 24.80 -4.65
N GLY A 663 -13.93 23.46 -4.64
CA GLY A 663 -12.81 22.57 -4.39
C GLY A 663 -12.34 22.56 -2.92
N ASP A 664 -13.02 23.27 -2.03
CA ASP A 664 -12.73 23.28 -0.60
C ASP A 664 -12.94 21.88 -0.02
N SER A 665 -11.96 21.41 0.75
CA SER A 665 -12.02 20.08 1.36
C SER A 665 -11.42 20.11 2.76
N MET A 666 -11.90 19.21 3.60
CA MET A 666 -11.40 19.05 4.96
C MET A 666 -11.47 17.59 5.33
N THR A 667 -10.38 17.04 5.86
CA THR A 667 -10.31 15.64 6.30
C THR A 667 -9.82 15.61 7.74
N PHE A 668 -10.50 14.85 8.59
CA PHE A 668 -10.14 14.70 9.99
C PHE A 668 -10.50 13.32 10.54
N ASP A 669 -9.76 12.89 11.56
CA ASP A 669 -9.99 11.61 12.21
C ASP A 669 -11.31 11.60 12.97
N SER A 670 -12.01 10.47 12.90
CA SER A 670 -13.31 10.30 13.51
C SER A 670 -13.53 8.88 14.03
N SER A 671 -14.16 8.74 15.20
CA SER A 671 -14.41 7.47 15.87
C SER A 671 -15.90 7.14 15.87
N ASN A 672 -16.21 5.88 15.58
CA ASN A 672 -17.56 5.35 15.54
C ASN A 672 -17.73 4.30 16.64
N ARG A 673 -18.30 4.68 17.80
CA ARG A 673 -18.52 3.74 18.91
C ARG A 673 -19.99 3.39 19.06
N ILE A 674 -20.33 2.13 18.85
CA ILE A 674 -21.69 1.60 19.02
C ILE A 674 -21.75 0.80 20.31
N ASP A 675 -22.61 1.20 21.25
CA ASP A 675 -22.88 0.43 22.47
C ASP A 675 -24.18 -0.39 22.37
N ARG A 676 -24.43 -1.25 23.37
CA ARG A 676 -25.63 -2.10 23.44
C ARG A 676 -26.94 -1.33 23.65
N ARG A 677 -26.89 -0.04 24.02
CA ARG A 677 -28.05 0.84 24.21
C ARG A 677 -28.38 1.64 22.95
N SER A 678 -27.46 1.72 21.99
CA SER A 678 -27.71 2.32 20.68
C SER A 678 -28.94 1.74 20.00
N GLN A 679 -29.63 2.58 19.21
CA GLN A 679 -30.73 2.10 18.38
C GLN A 679 -30.25 1.00 17.43
N ARG A 680 -31.11 0.02 17.17
CA ARG A 680 -30.77 -1.11 16.29
C ARG A 680 -30.30 -0.59 14.93
N GLY A 681 -29.18 -1.15 14.49
CA GLY A 681 -28.52 -0.78 13.24
C GLY A 681 -27.63 0.44 13.33
N ALA A 682 -27.47 1.14 14.46
CA ALA A 682 -26.69 2.40 14.52
C ALA A 682 -25.24 2.34 13.95
N GLY A 683 -24.64 1.15 13.83
CA GLY A 683 -23.33 0.91 13.20
C GLY A 683 -23.36 0.53 11.71
N ASP A 684 -24.52 0.59 11.07
CA ASP A 684 -24.69 0.30 9.64
C ASP A 684 -24.39 1.56 8.80
N PRO A 685 -23.99 1.40 7.53
CA PRO A 685 -23.91 2.52 6.59
C PRO A 685 -25.19 3.37 6.56
N TYR A 686 -25.03 4.64 6.20
CA TYR A 686 -26.10 5.62 6.13
C TYR A 686 -25.89 6.58 4.97
N THR A 687 -26.97 6.99 4.32
CA THR A 687 -26.95 8.14 3.40
C THR A 687 -28.16 9.01 3.71
N GLY A 688 -27.92 10.31 3.86
CA GLY A 688 -28.93 11.32 4.11
C GLY A 688 -28.36 12.71 3.93
N GLU A 689 -28.82 13.65 4.76
CA GLU A 689 -28.54 15.08 4.60
C GLU A 689 -28.20 15.71 5.95
N VAL A 690 -27.38 16.74 5.93
CA VAL A 690 -27.14 17.62 7.07
C VAL A 690 -28.34 18.55 7.24
N VAL A 691 -28.96 18.51 8.41
CA VAL A 691 -30.17 19.30 8.71
C VAL A 691 -29.91 20.50 9.61
N GLY A 692 -28.72 20.58 10.22
CA GLY A 692 -28.32 21.73 11.01
C GLY A 692 -27.00 21.53 11.73
N CYS A 693 -26.42 22.64 12.16
CA CYS A 693 -25.20 22.70 12.96
C CYS A 693 -25.50 23.44 14.27
N GLU A 694 -24.95 22.94 15.36
CA GLU A 694 -24.86 23.68 16.63
C GLU A 694 -23.39 24.00 16.87
N THR A 695 -23.07 25.29 16.97
CA THR A 695 -21.75 25.82 17.36
C THR A 695 -21.88 26.54 18.71
N ASN A 696 -20.76 26.74 19.43
CA ASN A 696 -20.79 27.27 20.80
C ASN A 696 -20.83 28.81 20.88
N GLU A 697 -21.63 29.49 20.05
CA GLU A 697 -21.64 30.95 19.96
C GLU A 697 -22.32 31.68 21.15
N SER A 698 -22.79 30.96 22.18
CA SER A 698 -23.50 31.56 23.32
C SER A 698 -22.72 31.65 24.64
N GLY A 699 -21.43 31.36 24.67
CA GLY A 699 -20.60 31.60 25.87
C GLY A 699 -20.97 30.78 27.11
N ILE A 700 -21.48 29.55 26.95
CA ILE A 700 -21.76 28.63 28.06
C ILE A 700 -20.63 27.59 28.18
N SER A 701 -19.71 27.84 29.12
CA SER A 701 -18.78 26.95 29.84
C SER A 701 -18.28 25.62 29.18
N ALA A 702 -17.14 25.71 28.51
CA ALA A 702 -15.84 25.01 28.68
C ALA A 702 -15.66 23.59 29.30
N ALA A 703 -16.69 22.76 29.52
CA ALA A 703 -16.48 21.43 30.15
C ALA A 703 -17.01 20.21 29.38
N TYR A 704 -17.82 20.38 28.34
CA TYR A 704 -18.41 19.27 27.59
C TYR A 704 -18.60 19.65 26.12
N GLY A 705 -18.22 18.78 25.18
CA GLY A 705 -18.29 19.06 23.74
C GLY A 705 -19.65 19.62 23.30
N THR A 706 -19.62 20.79 22.68
CA THR A 706 -20.81 21.60 22.37
C THR A 706 -21.13 21.65 20.87
N THR A 707 -20.22 21.20 20.01
CA THR A 707 -20.40 21.35 18.56
C THR A 707 -20.94 20.06 17.93
N LYS A 708 -22.02 20.16 17.14
CA LYS A 708 -22.70 19.01 16.53
C LYS A 708 -23.21 19.32 15.12
N ILE A 709 -23.22 18.31 14.26
CA ILE A 709 -23.83 18.35 12.94
C ILE A 709 -24.94 17.32 12.88
N TYR A 710 -26.18 17.80 12.87
CA TYR A 710 -27.38 16.97 12.80
C TYR A 710 -27.62 16.46 11.39
N THR A 711 -28.15 15.24 11.29
CA THR A 711 -28.49 14.61 10.00
C THR A 711 -29.96 14.22 9.96
N THR A 712 -30.46 13.85 8.79
CA THR A 712 -31.82 13.29 8.63
C THR A 712 -32.03 11.93 9.33
N ASP A 713 -30.99 11.31 9.92
CA ASP A 713 -31.13 10.00 10.57
C ASP A 713 -31.70 10.13 12.00
N THR A 714 -32.91 9.61 12.20
CA THR A 714 -33.57 9.57 13.51
C THR A 714 -32.93 8.60 14.52
N ARG A 715 -31.96 7.79 14.08
CA ARG A 715 -31.17 6.88 14.93
C ARG A 715 -29.99 7.58 15.62
N ALA A 716 -29.93 8.91 15.56
CA ALA A 716 -28.89 9.77 16.14
C ALA A 716 -27.49 9.56 15.53
N ARG A 717 -27.44 9.31 14.22
CA ARG A 717 -26.20 9.14 13.43
C ARG A 717 -25.63 10.48 12.94
N TRP A 718 -25.30 11.35 13.89
CA TRP A 718 -24.69 12.67 13.64
C TRP A 718 -23.20 12.72 13.97
N LEU A 719 -22.50 13.78 13.53
CA LEU A 719 -21.13 14.10 13.94
C LEU A 719 -21.14 14.96 15.21
N HIS A 720 -20.30 14.62 16.17
CA HIS A 720 -20.25 15.28 17.47
C HIS A 720 -18.79 15.59 17.87
N GLY A 721 -18.53 16.85 18.21
CA GLY A 721 -17.24 17.30 18.74
C GLY A 721 -17.04 16.84 20.18
N GLY A 722 -15.89 16.23 20.48
CA GLY A 722 -15.61 15.62 21.78
C GLY A 722 -14.46 16.27 22.54
N GLY A 723 -14.71 17.42 23.19
CA GLY A 723 -13.84 18.05 24.20
C GLY A 723 -12.65 18.86 23.65
N SER A 724 -12.44 20.04 24.23
CA SER A 724 -11.18 20.81 24.20
C SER A 724 -11.15 21.70 25.47
N SER A 725 -10.04 22.08 26.13
CA SER A 725 -8.65 22.33 25.73
C SER A 725 -7.71 22.38 26.97
N LEU A 726 -6.57 21.64 26.96
CA LEU A 726 -5.44 21.55 27.94
C LEU A 726 -5.76 20.92 29.33
N ARG A 727 -4.96 20.09 30.04
CA ARG A 727 -3.78 19.20 29.82
C ARG A 727 -3.89 18.02 30.84
N ASP A 728 -3.83 16.77 30.37
CA ASP A 728 -3.13 15.57 30.98
C ASP A 728 -3.52 15.13 32.43
N PRO A 729 -2.87 14.19 33.16
CA PRO A 729 -2.28 12.85 32.89
C PRO A 729 -2.84 11.71 33.78
N TYR A 730 -3.87 11.94 34.61
CA TYR A 730 -4.43 10.92 35.53
C TYR A 730 -5.93 11.16 35.76
N ALA A 731 -6.86 10.46 35.09
CA ALA A 731 -8.25 10.41 35.55
C ALA A 731 -9.10 9.31 34.89
N PRO A 732 -9.25 8.14 35.53
CA PRO A 732 -10.44 7.33 35.32
C PRO A 732 -11.68 8.11 35.82
N ARG A 733 -12.78 8.03 35.07
CA ARG A 733 -14.12 8.58 35.36
C ARG A 733 -14.23 10.12 35.28
N GLN A 734 -14.51 10.62 34.08
CA GLN A 734 -15.52 11.67 33.93
C GLN A 734 -16.81 11.02 33.45
N GLY A 735 -17.86 11.14 34.26
CA GLY A 735 -19.15 10.46 34.08
C GLY A 735 -19.85 10.88 32.79
N TRP A 736 -19.57 10.19 31.70
CA TRP A 736 -20.22 10.42 30.41
C TRP A 736 -21.21 9.31 30.10
N LYS A 737 -22.48 9.68 29.95
CA LYS A 737 -23.49 8.82 29.32
C LYS A 737 -23.39 9.02 27.81
N PRO A 738 -23.08 7.98 27.03
CA PRO A 738 -23.01 8.07 25.58
C PRO A 738 -24.35 8.54 25.00
N THR A 739 -24.32 9.52 24.11
CA THR A 739 -25.40 9.74 23.16
C THR A 739 -25.22 8.71 22.03
N MET A 740 -26.32 8.02 21.74
CA MET A 740 -26.39 6.74 21.06
C MET A 740 -26.07 6.85 19.56
N GLY A 741 -25.14 6.04 19.02
CA GLY A 741 -24.99 5.83 17.56
C GLY A 741 -24.21 6.89 16.74
N CYS A 742 -23.57 7.85 17.40
CA CYS A 742 -22.92 9.00 16.75
C CYS A 742 -21.48 8.75 16.31
N THR A 743 -21.00 9.54 15.34
CA THR A 743 -19.59 9.67 14.96
C THR A 743 -18.95 10.79 15.78
N ARG A 744 -17.74 10.58 16.32
CA ARG A 744 -17.01 11.55 17.14
C ARG A 744 -15.75 12.05 16.45
N ALA A 745 -15.44 13.33 16.59
CA ALA A 745 -14.17 13.92 16.19
C ALA A 745 -13.75 15.01 17.20
N GLN A 746 -12.58 15.64 17.01
CA GLN A 746 -12.17 16.75 17.88
C GLN A 746 -13.18 17.89 17.80
N ASN A 747 -13.30 18.64 18.89
CA ASN A 747 -14.30 19.72 18.94
C ASN A 747 -13.99 20.82 17.91
N GLU A 748 -12.72 21.12 17.71
CA GLU A 748 -12.22 22.07 16.71
C GLU A 748 -12.58 21.65 15.29
N ASP A 749 -12.37 20.38 14.95
CA ASP A 749 -12.65 19.85 13.60
C ASP A 749 -14.15 19.92 13.28
N VAL A 750 -14.99 19.52 14.25
CA VAL A 750 -16.45 19.60 14.09
C VAL A 750 -16.92 21.05 14.05
N ASP A 751 -16.27 21.96 14.78
CA ASP A 751 -16.59 23.39 14.77
C ASP A 751 -16.24 24.06 13.44
N GLU A 752 -15.07 23.75 12.89
CA GLU A 752 -14.66 24.20 11.57
C GLU A 752 -15.57 23.64 10.47
N LEU A 753 -15.92 22.36 10.55
CA LEU A 753 -16.88 21.76 9.63
C LEU A 753 -18.26 22.43 9.75
N CYS A 754 -18.75 22.70 10.97
CA CYS A 754 -19.99 23.42 11.19
C CYS A 754 -19.98 24.80 10.52
N LYS A 755 -18.86 25.53 10.58
CA LYS A 755 -18.71 26.84 9.92
C LYS A 755 -18.78 26.72 8.40
N LYS A 756 -18.08 25.75 7.81
CA LYS A 756 -18.11 25.48 6.36
C LYS A 756 -19.53 25.14 5.89
N VAL A 757 -20.18 24.19 6.57
CA VAL A 757 -21.56 23.77 6.30
C VAL A 757 -22.54 24.95 6.46
N THR A 758 -22.46 25.71 7.54
CA THR A 758 -23.38 26.83 7.81
C THR A 758 -23.19 27.97 6.82
N SER A 759 -21.93 28.31 6.48
CA SER A 759 -21.61 29.31 5.47
C SER A 759 -22.18 28.93 4.11
N TRP A 760 -22.01 27.66 3.70
CA TRP A 760 -22.55 27.19 2.43
C TRP A 760 -24.07 27.17 2.41
N MET A 761 -24.73 26.69 3.48
CA MET A 761 -26.19 26.69 3.59
C MET A 761 -26.78 28.11 3.67
N TYR A 762 -26.00 29.10 4.11
CA TYR A 762 -26.39 30.51 4.09
C TYR A 762 -26.33 31.11 2.69
N SER A 763 -25.31 30.77 1.89
CA SER A 763 -25.23 31.19 0.49
C SER A 763 -26.19 30.43 -0.43
N HIS A 764 -26.66 29.25 -0.03
CA HIS A 764 -27.58 28.38 -0.78
C HIS A 764 -28.89 28.10 0.00
N PRO A 765 -29.74 29.12 0.21
CA PRO A 765 -30.93 28.99 1.06
C PRO A 765 -31.94 27.99 0.48
N GLY A 766 -32.24 26.95 1.26
CA GLY A 766 -33.21 25.90 0.90
C GLY A 766 -32.55 24.60 0.42
N GLU A 767 -31.25 24.62 0.15
CA GLU A 767 -30.48 23.44 -0.21
C GLU A 767 -29.87 22.76 1.02
N ARG A 768 -29.46 21.49 0.84
CA ARG A 768 -28.96 20.62 1.91
C ARG A 768 -27.69 19.92 1.47
N ILE A 769 -26.75 19.81 2.39
CA ILE A 769 -25.48 19.10 2.19
C ILE A 769 -25.71 17.61 2.39
N ARG A 770 -25.26 16.77 1.46
CA ARG A 770 -25.40 15.32 1.59
C ARG A 770 -24.45 14.79 2.66
N TYR A 771 -24.92 13.88 3.50
CA TYR A 771 -24.15 13.21 4.55
C TYR A 771 -24.16 11.69 4.31
N GLU A 772 -23.00 11.06 4.25
CA GLU A 772 -22.88 9.62 4.02
C GLU A 772 -21.88 8.96 4.98
N ARG A 773 -22.32 7.88 5.62
CA ARG A 773 -21.49 6.97 6.41
C ARG A 773 -21.34 5.66 5.66
N PHE A 774 -20.12 5.22 5.47
CA PHE A 774 -19.83 3.96 4.79
C PHE A 774 -18.76 3.18 5.55
N LYS A 775 -18.53 1.94 5.14
CA LYS A 775 -17.42 1.10 5.64
C LYS A 775 -16.54 0.79 4.43
N THR A 776 -15.27 1.16 4.50
CA THR A 776 -14.28 0.58 3.59
C THR A 776 -14.16 -0.91 3.91
N ARG A 777 -14.10 -1.72 2.84
CA ARG A 777 -13.84 -3.16 2.91
C ARG A 777 -12.36 -3.40 2.71
#